data_AF-A0ABC9XVN5-F1
#
_entry.id   AF-A0ABC9XVN5-F1
#
_cell.length_a   1.000
_cell.length_b   1.000
_cell.length_c   1.000
_cell.angle_alpha   90.00
_cell.angle_beta   90.00
_cell.angle_gamma   90.00
#
_symmetry.space_group_name_H-M   'P 1'
#
loop_
_entity.id
_entity.type
_entity.pdbx_description
1 polymer ?
#
loop_
_entity_poly.entity_id
_entity_poly.type
_entity_poly.pdbx_seq_one_letter_code
_entity_poly.pdbx_strand_id
1 'polypeptide(L)'
;MVTPAVLRLETEERVVLEAPGLTSPTEATLLVQDFPLKRHVLYQTRMPLSPAEGMLATATIKVLAKALPQAVGKQFVSVTARVAQVTLEKVLLVSLQSGYIFVQTDKPIYTPGSTVLCRLFALGHLMEPVPKTVIVEVKTPDNVIIRQVPVSSPMKTGIFSLNHNLPEVVSLGTWTIMAKFEDSPEQVFSTQFEVKEYVLPSFEVVLEPEEKFLYIDRNEDFRVSITARYLYGKRLQGTAFVLFGVMVDDEKKSIPQSLRRVQVTDGDGEAVLSMATLRQRFANPQELVGHSLYVSVTVLTESGQMRPWEGTGTPVLALGDLAIPVATAGSDMVEAQRSGIRIVTSPYTIHFTHTPKYFKPGMPFDLTVYVTNPDESPAPRVTVKADGFQGLVSTQRDGTAKLILNMPANKDTVPITVSGDGYQGGLGTGVAKVRTDQPGLPLERQASRRMTAEAYRSQGGSGNLLHLAVGATELQPGENLAVNFHLKSNINTVRDSVPYFTYLIMSKGRIVRVGRQRHEAGQSLVTMSLPVTAELIPSFRIVAYYYVMPGEIVADSVWVDVKDTCMGTLVVKGATEADNRVHEPGTPMRLRIEGDHNAHVGLVAVDKGVFVLSKKNKLTQSKVWDTVEKSDIGCTPGSGKDNVGVFADAGLSLVTNMKITTPQRAEVQCPQPAKRKRRSLQLLEYKGTKAAEYTDKMLRKCCEDGMKENPMGHSCEHRTNYIQDGEACIRAFLDCCNYIKGIRDQKQREFHLTLARSKCWAMVG
;
A
#
# COMPACT_ATOMS: atom_id res chain seq x y z
N MET A 1 15.03 27.08 14.23
CA MET A 1 15.57 26.24 13.14
C MET A 1 14.61 25.09 12.88
N VAL A 2 14.26 24.87 11.61
CA VAL A 2 13.41 23.77 11.17
C VAL A 2 14.17 22.95 10.12
N THR A 3 14.14 21.63 10.25
CA THR A 3 14.74 20.68 9.30
C THR A 3 13.74 19.58 8.99
N PRO A 4 13.95 18.78 7.93
CA PRO A 4 13.34 17.46 7.85
C PRO A 4 13.69 16.62 9.10
N ALA A 5 12.79 15.75 9.54
CA ALA A 5 13.01 14.89 10.70
C ALA A 5 14.01 13.75 10.43
N VAL A 6 14.24 13.44 9.17
CA VAL A 6 15.21 12.46 8.69
C VAL A 6 16.03 13.11 7.58
N LEU A 7 17.36 13.04 7.67
CA LEU A 7 18.25 13.51 6.61
C LEU A 7 18.65 12.35 5.71
N ARG A 8 18.54 12.54 4.39
CA ARG A 8 18.96 11.55 3.40
C ARG A 8 20.38 11.84 2.94
N LEU A 9 21.22 10.80 2.90
CA LEU A 9 22.58 10.94 2.39
C LEU A 9 22.57 11.16 0.88
N GLU A 10 23.65 11.76 0.38
CA GLU A 10 23.85 12.06 -1.04
C GLU A 10 22.76 12.94 -1.68
N THR A 11 21.87 13.50 -0.87
CA THR A 11 20.73 14.31 -1.28
C THR A 11 20.85 15.70 -0.69
N GLU A 12 20.43 16.71 -1.45
CA GLU A 12 20.37 18.08 -0.95
C GLU A 12 19.14 18.26 -0.07
N GLU A 13 19.32 18.56 1.20
CA GLU A 13 18.22 18.79 2.13
C GLU A 13 18.16 20.26 2.52
N ARG A 14 16.95 20.82 2.56
CA ARG A 14 16.77 22.24 2.90
C ARG A 14 16.56 22.39 4.41
N VAL A 15 17.31 23.30 5.02
CA VAL A 15 17.19 23.73 6.42
C VAL A 15 16.69 25.16 6.44
N VAL A 16 15.73 25.43 7.33
CA VAL A 16 15.12 26.75 7.50
C VAL A 16 15.57 27.34 8.83
N LEU A 17 16.08 28.56 8.77
CA LEU A 17 16.49 29.32 9.93
C LEU A 17 15.70 30.63 9.98
N GLU A 18 15.14 30.90 11.14
CA GLU A 18 14.34 32.09 11.38
C GLU A 18 14.79 32.69 12.70
N ALA A 19 15.02 34.01 12.71
CA ALA A 19 15.44 34.76 13.89
C ALA A 19 14.46 35.91 14.13
N PRO A 20 13.21 35.61 14.56
CA PRO A 20 12.21 36.63 14.80
C PRO A 20 12.68 37.56 15.95
N GLY A 21 12.54 38.87 15.76
CA GLY A 21 12.93 39.89 16.74
C GLY A 21 14.34 40.49 16.55
N LEU A 22 15.18 39.93 15.66
CA LEU A 22 16.37 40.65 15.19
C LEU A 22 15.97 41.67 14.11
N THR A 23 16.60 42.84 14.14
CA THR A 23 16.32 43.94 13.19
C THR A 23 17.55 44.38 12.39
N SER A 24 18.75 43.93 12.79
CA SER A 24 19.99 44.19 12.08
C SER A 24 20.38 43.00 11.20
N PRO A 25 20.87 43.24 9.95
CA PRO A 25 21.47 42.20 9.14
C PRO A 25 22.53 41.42 9.93
N THR A 26 22.44 40.09 9.89
CA THR A 26 23.31 39.20 10.69
C THR A 26 23.68 37.98 9.84
N GLU A 27 24.84 37.39 10.07
CA GLU A 27 25.24 36.12 9.43
C GLU A 27 25.01 34.95 10.39
N ALA A 28 24.42 33.86 9.88
CA ALA A 28 24.29 32.61 10.59
C ALA A 28 25.23 31.56 10.02
N THR A 29 25.84 30.76 10.90
CA THR A 29 26.64 29.60 10.49
C THR A 29 25.87 28.31 10.77
N LEU A 30 25.74 27.46 9.76
CA LEU A 30 25.16 26.12 9.87
C LEU A 30 26.27 25.07 9.76
N LEU A 31 26.29 24.15 10.71
CA LEU A 31 27.29 23.10 10.85
C LEU A 31 26.60 21.75 10.99
N VAL A 32 27.00 20.77 10.19
CA VAL A 32 26.58 19.37 10.31
C VAL A 32 27.78 18.55 10.75
N GLN A 33 27.64 17.83 11.86
CA GLN A 33 28.71 17.06 12.48
C GLN A 33 28.29 15.61 12.72
N ASP A 34 29.28 14.74 12.85
CA ASP A 34 29.07 13.36 13.30
C ASP A 34 28.50 13.31 14.72
N PHE A 35 27.65 12.32 14.98
CA PHE A 35 27.09 12.05 16.30
C PHE A 35 27.60 10.68 16.81
N PRO A 36 27.92 10.51 18.10
CA PRO A 36 27.77 11.46 19.21
C PRO A 36 28.97 12.38 19.46
N LEU A 37 30.15 12.05 18.93
CA LEU A 37 31.40 12.68 19.34
C LEU A 37 31.65 14.08 18.76
N LYS A 38 30.97 14.47 17.68
CA LYS A 38 31.10 15.77 17.00
C LYS A 38 32.55 16.15 16.64
N ARG A 39 33.37 15.17 16.29
CA ARG A 39 34.79 15.36 15.94
C ARG A 39 34.97 15.82 14.49
N HIS A 40 34.08 15.39 13.60
CA HIS A 40 34.17 15.64 12.17
C HIS A 40 33.08 16.58 11.73
N VAL A 41 33.47 17.62 10.99
CA VAL A 41 32.54 18.49 10.28
C VAL A 41 32.22 17.83 8.95
N LEU A 42 30.98 17.39 8.80
CA LEU A 42 30.48 16.73 7.59
C LEU A 42 30.05 17.74 6.53
N TYR A 43 29.52 18.90 6.96
CA TYR A 43 29.11 19.99 6.09
C TYR A 43 29.12 21.31 6.88
N GLN A 44 29.49 22.41 6.23
CA GLN A 44 29.45 23.74 6.82
C GLN A 44 29.04 24.76 5.76
N THR A 45 28.15 25.68 6.12
CA THR A 45 27.78 26.81 5.27
C THR A 45 27.42 28.03 6.12
N ARG A 46 27.42 29.20 5.50
CA ARG A 46 27.00 30.46 6.10
C ARG A 46 25.79 30.98 5.34
N MET A 47 24.84 31.57 6.04
CA MET A 47 23.64 32.16 5.44
C MET A 47 23.43 33.57 5.97
N PRO A 48 23.28 34.57 5.09
CA PRO A 48 22.92 35.91 5.51
C PRO A 48 21.44 35.94 5.94
N LEU A 49 21.17 36.59 7.06
CA LEU A 49 19.83 36.94 7.54
C LEU A 49 19.65 38.44 7.36
N SER A 50 18.68 38.84 6.54
CA SER A 50 18.39 40.24 6.27
C SER A 50 17.00 40.63 6.80
N PRO A 51 16.80 41.88 7.27
CA PRO A 51 15.48 42.37 7.64
C PRO A 51 14.51 42.45 6.46
N ALA A 52 15.01 42.62 5.22
CA ALA A 52 14.20 42.66 4.01
C ALA A 52 13.47 41.32 3.76
N GLU A 53 14.16 40.19 4.04
CA GLU A 53 13.56 38.85 4.02
C GLU A 53 12.92 38.49 5.38
N GLY A 54 12.78 39.48 6.26
CA GLY A 54 12.23 39.39 7.62
C GLY A 54 12.96 38.39 8.52
N MET A 55 14.29 38.32 8.41
CA MET A 55 15.16 37.45 9.21
C MET A 55 14.86 35.95 9.04
N LEU A 56 14.46 35.56 7.83
CA LEU A 56 14.34 34.17 7.41
C LEU A 56 15.41 33.86 6.37
N ALA A 57 16.09 32.73 6.53
CA ALA A 57 17.05 32.22 5.56
C ALA A 57 16.88 30.70 5.39
N THR A 58 17.20 30.22 4.19
CA THR A 58 17.23 28.79 3.90
C THR A 58 18.60 28.40 3.38
N ALA A 59 19.09 27.25 3.81
CA ALA A 59 20.32 26.66 3.30
C ALA A 59 20.08 25.23 2.83
N THR A 60 20.77 24.81 1.78
CA THR A 60 20.80 23.43 1.30
C THR A 60 22.04 22.74 1.83
N ILE A 61 21.86 21.64 2.56
CA ILE A 61 22.94 20.82 3.08
C ILE A 61 23.00 19.49 2.33
N LYS A 62 24.19 18.97 2.10
CA LYS A 62 24.38 17.63 1.52
C LYS A 62 25.40 16.88 2.34
N VAL A 63 24.99 15.74 2.91
CA VAL A 63 25.89 14.87 3.69
C VAL A 63 26.30 13.71 2.81
N LEU A 64 27.60 13.56 2.59
CA LEU A 64 28.16 12.46 1.78
C LEU A 64 28.19 11.18 2.60
N ALA A 65 27.76 10.05 2.01
CA ALA A 65 27.72 8.76 2.68
C ALA A 65 29.12 8.30 3.11
N LYS A 66 30.14 8.60 2.29
CA LYS A 66 31.56 8.27 2.57
C LYS A 66 32.14 9.02 3.78
N ALA A 67 31.54 10.13 4.18
CA ALA A 67 32.01 10.93 5.31
C ALA A 67 31.54 10.35 6.66
N LEU A 68 30.56 9.44 6.66
CA LEU A 68 30.11 8.72 7.83
C LEU A 68 30.80 7.35 7.89
N PRO A 69 31.14 6.86 9.10
CA PRO A 69 31.69 5.51 9.25
C PRO A 69 30.68 4.48 8.76
N GLN A 70 31.13 3.41 8.10
CA GLN A 70 30.27 2.26 7.80
C GLN A 70 29.97 1.52 9.10
N ALA A 71 28.81 1.80 9.70
CA ALA A 71 28.38 1.18 10.95
C ALA A 71 27.11 0.36 10.73
N VAL A 72 27.03 -0.81 11.38
CA VAL A 72 25.83 -1.62 11.42
C VAL A 72 24.83 -0.97 12.38
N GLY A 73 23.71 -0.47 11.85
CA GLY A 73 22.62 0.10 12.64
C GLY A 73 22.26 1.54 12.29
N LYS A 74 21.45 2.17 13.14
CA LYS A 74 20.92 3.51 12.92
C LYS A 74 22.00 4.57 13.15
N GLN A 75 22.11 5.51 12.22
CA GLN A 75 23.08 6.60 12.29
C GLN A 75 22.38 7.93 12.52
N PHE A 76 23.10 8.85 13.18
CA PHE A 76 22.61 10.19 13.47
C PHE A 76 23.67 11.21 13.12
N VAL A 77 23.23 12.45 12.88
CA VAL A 77 24.09 13.62 12.73
C VAL A 77 23.57 14.75 13.61
N SER A 78 24.48 15.60 14.09
CA SER A 78 24.12 16.81 14.80
C SER A 78 24.13 17.99 13.84
N VAL A 79 23.01 18.71 13.75
CA VAL A 79 22.88 19.96 12.99
C VAL A 79 22.86 21.11 13.99
N THR A 80 23.86 21.99 13.88
CA THR A 80 24.03 23.15 14.75
C THR A 80 23.93 24.44 13.93
N ALA A 81 23.05 25.35 14.32
CA ALA A 81 22.98 26.70 13.79
C ALA A 81 23.44 27.71 14.84
N ARG A 82 24.37 28.59 14.47
CA ARG A 82 24.87 29.69 15.31
C ARG A 82 24.45 31.01 14.69
N VAL A 83 23.74 31.83 15.45
CA VAL A 83 23.27 33.16 15.03
C VAL A 83 23.49 34.13 16.18
N ALA A 84 24.29 35.17 15.95
CA ALA A 84 24.73 36.09 17.02
C ALA A 84 25.25 35.29 18.24
N GLN A 85 24.64 35.45 19.43
CA GLN A 85 25.01 34.73 20.66
C GLN A 85 24.20 33.44 20.90
N VAL A 86 23.28 33.09 19.99
CA VAL A 86 22.39 31.94 20.14
C VAL A 86 22.94 30.76 19.35
N THR A 87 23.06 29.61 20.01
CA THR A 87 23.36 28.33 19.36
C THR A 87 22.17 27.40 19.51
N LEU A 88 21.68 26.89 18.37
CA LEU A 88 20.62 25.89 18.30
C LEU A 88 21.22 24.58 17.80
N GLU A 89 20.89 23.48 18.46
CA GLU A 89 21.37 22.16 18.08
C GLU A 89 20.20 21.17 17.96
N LYS A 90 20.25 20.32 16.93
CA LYS A 90 19.32 19.21 16.77
C LYS A 90 20.02 17.96 16.24
N VAL A 91 19.75 16.82 16.88
CA VAL A 91 20.19 15.50 16.40
C VAL A 91 19.12 14.92 15.48
N LEU A 92 19.53 14.48 14.28
CA LEU A 92 18.64 13.98 13.24
C LEU A 92 19.04 12.55 12.83
N LEU A 93 18.04 11.72 12.56
CA LEU A 93 18.22 10.39 12.00
C LEU A 93 18.72 10.51 10.56
N VAL A 94 19.67 9.66 10.20
CA VAL A 94 20.18 9.54 8.83
C VAL A 94 19.50 8.37 8.14
N SER A 95 19.09 8.58 6.89
CA SER A 95 18.62 7.53 5.98
C SER A 95 19.61 7.34 4.84
N LEU A 96 20.00 6.08 4.62
CA LEU A 96 20.87 5.65 3.52
C LEU A 96 20.11 5.54 2.18
N GLN A 97 18.86 5.99 2.10
CA GLN A 97 18.04 5.88 0.90
C GLN A 97 18.64 6.73 -0.24
N SER A 98 19.25 6.08 -1.24
CA SER A 98 19.87 6.73 -2.40
C SER A 98 18.87 7.18 -3.48
N GLY A 99 17.65 6.64 -3.46
CA GLY A 99 16.61 6.94 -4.45
C GLY A 99 15.66 5.76 -4.63
N TYR A 100 15.30 5.48 -5.89
CA TYR A 100 14.38 4.42 -6.30
C TYR A 100 14.94 3.59 -7.44
N ILE A 101 14.67 2.28 -7.43
CA ILE A 101 14.95 1.39 -8.56
C ILE A 101 13.64 0.71 -8.97
N PHE A 102 13.24 0.90 -10.21
CA PHE A 102 12.10 0.17 -10.80
C PHE A 102 12.62 -0.88 -11.76
N VAL A 103 12.19 -2.13 -11.58
CA VAL A 103 12.58 -3.24 -12.44
C VAL A 103 11.37 -3.67 -13.27
N GLN A 104 11.53 -3.69 -14.59
CA GLN A 104 10.51 -4.10 -15.54
C GLN A 104 11.03 -5.29 -16.35
N THR A 105 10.28 -6.38 -16.36
CA THR A 105 10.50 -7.51 -17.28
C THR A 105 9.68 -7.33 -18.56
N ASP A 106 10.09 -7.94 -19.67
CA ASP A 106 9.33 -7.90 -20.92
C ASP A 106 7.99 -8.63 -20.80
N LYS A 107 7.97 -9.73 -20.05
CA LYS A 107 6.76 -10.51 -19.77
C LYS A 107 6.74 -11.04 -18.34
N PRO A 108 5.56 -11.36 -17.79
CA PRO A 108 5.46 -11.87 -16.42
C PRO A 108 5.70 -13.38 -16.29
N ILE A 109 5.68 -14.12 -17.42
CA ILE A 109 5.73 -15.59 -17.46
C ILE A 109 6.75 -16.02 -18.52
N TYR A 110 7.61 -16.98 -18.17
CA TYR A 110 8.65 -17.54 -19.02
C TYR A 110 8.60 -19.08 -19.04
N THR A 111 9.08 -19.65 -20.13
CA THR A 111 9.31 -21.10 -20.26
C THR A 111 10.77 -21.43 -19.99
N PRO A 112 11.07 -22.68 -19.58
CA PRO A 112 12.44 -23.19 -19.62
C PRO A 112 13.10 -22.95 -20.99
N GLY A 113 14.39 -22.66 -21.00
CA GLY A 113 15.15 -22.31 -22.22
C GLY A 113 14.94 -20.88 -22.75
N SER A 114 13.97 -20.11 -22.23
CA SER A 114 13.71 -18.75 -22.71
C SER A 114 14.62 -17.70 -22.08
N THR A 115 14.85 -16.59 -22.80
CA THR A 115 15.58 -15.44 -22.27
C THR A 115 14.64 -14.46 -21.58
N VAL A 116 14.94 -14.16 -20.32
CA VAL A 116 14.32 -13.07 -19.56
C VAL A 116 14.96 -11.75 -19.98
N LEU A 117 14.16 -10.87 -20.59
CA LEU A 117 14.59 -9.50 -20.87
C LEU A 117 14.06 -8.60 -19.77
N CYS A 118 14.95 -7.84 -19.14
CA CYS A 118 14.55 -6.90 -18.11
C CYS A 118 15.30 -5.58 -18.27
N ARG A 119 14.68 -4.53 -17.74
CA ARG A 119 15.26 -3.20 -17.69
C ARG A 119 15.08 -2.62 -16.30
N LEU A 120 16.05 -1.83 -15.88
CA LEU A 120 16.05 -1.13 -14.61
C LEU A 120 16.00 0.37 -14.86
N PHE A 121 15.27 1.08 -14.01
CA PHE A 121 15.24 2.53 -13.96
C PHE A 121 15.80 2.94 -12.60
N ALA A 122 16.99 3.54 -12.56
CA ALA A 122 17.57 4.10 -11.36
C ALA A 122 17.30 5.60 -11.30
N LEU A 123 16.52 6.00 -10.30
CA LEU A 123 16.05 7.35 -10.12
C LEU A 123 16.47 7.89 -8.75
N GLY A 124 16.68 9.20 -8.67
CA GLY A 124 16.86 9.93 -7.42
C GLY A 124 15.53 10.22 -6.73
N HIS A 125 15.56 11.05 -5.69
CA HIS A 125 14.37 11.39 -4.90
C HIS A 125 13.41 12.34 -5.62
N LEU A 126 13.89 13.06 -6.64
CA LEU A 126 13.06 13.94 -7.48
C LEU A 126 12.59 13.24 -8.76
N MET A 127 12.77 11.92 -8.86
CA MET A 127 12.48 11.12 -10.06
C MET A 127 13.38 11.45 -11.26
N GLU A 128 14.54 12.03 -10.98
CA GLU A 128 15.60 12.31 -11.94
C GLU A 128 16.51 11.09 -12.15
N PRO A 129 17.01 10.84 -13.37
CA PRO A 129 17.97 9.76 -13.61
C PRO A 129 19.27 9.92 -12.81
N VAL A 130 19.71 8.86 -12.12
CA VAL A 130 20.97 8.89 -11.36
C VAL A 130 22.05 7.98 -11.98
N PRO A 131 23.30 8.46 -12.15
CA PRO A 131 24.38 7.68 -12.73
C PRO A 131 25.09 6.82 -11.67
N LYS A 132 24.33 6.07 -10.86
CA LYS A 132 24.86 5.19 -9.81
C LYS A 132 24.95 3.75 -10.29
N THR A 133 25.89 2.99 -9.75
CA THR A 133 25.98 1.54 -9.97
C THR A 133 24.87 0.84 -9.19
N VAL A 134 24.20 -0.10 -9.87
CA VAL A 134 23.15 -0.95 -9.31
C VAL A 134 23.63 -2.40 -9.32
N ILE A 135 23.56 -3.07 -8.18
CA ILE A 135 23.82 -4.50 -8.06
C ILE A 135 22.50 -5.23 -8.30
N VAL A 136 22.46 -6.09 -9.32
CA VAL A 136 21.29 -6.91 -9.66
C VAL A 136 21.54 -8.36 -9.30
N GLU A 137 20.61 -8.95 -8.56
CA GLU A 137 20.62 -10.35 -8.11
C GLU A 137 19.39 -11.09 -8.67
N VAL A 138 19.60 -12.28 -9.23
CA VAL A 138 18.51 -13.16 -9.67
C VAL A 138 18.41 -14.34 -8.72
N LYS A 139 17.23 -14.53 -8.13
CA LYS A 139 16.92 -15.60 -7.19
C LYS A 139 15.95 -16.63 -7.76
N THR A 140 16.25 -17.89 -7.49
CA THR A 140 15.37 -19.04 -7.77
C THR A 140 14.14 -19.02 -6.84
N PRO A 141 13.11 -19.86 -7.12
CA PRO A 141 11.96 -20.04 -6.22
C PRO A 141 12.33 -20.49 -4.80
N ASP A 142 13.46 -21.19 -4.65
CA ASP A 142 14.01 -21.63 -3.37
C ASP A 142 14.85 -20.55 -2.66
N ASN A 143 14.76 -19.29 -3.12
CA ASN A 143 15.51 -18.13 -2.61
C ASN A 143 17.04 -18.20 -2.77
N VAL A 144 17.55 -19.02 -3.69
CA VAL A 144 19.00 -19.13 -3.98
C VAL A 144 19.39 -18.09 -5.02
N ILE A 145 20.42 -17.29 -4.72
CA ILE A 145 20.99 -16.33 -5.68
C ILE A 145 21.84 -17.11 -6.69
N ILE A 146 21.45 -17.06 -7.96
CA ILE A 146 22.17 -17.75 -9.05
C ILE A 146 23.01 -16.81 -9.92
N ARG A 147 22.74 -15.50 -9.84
CA ARG A 147 23.46 -14.49 -10.59
C ARG A 147 23.48 -13.20 -9.79
N GLN A 148 24.65 -12.58 -9.71
CA GLN A 148 24.84 -11.26 -9.16
C GLN A 148 25.74 -10.46 -10.11
N VAL A 149 25.28 -9.31 -10.59
CA VAL A 149 26.03 -8.48 -11.52
C VAL A 149 25.91 -6.99 -11.13
N PRO A 150 27.04 -6.26 -11.03
CA PRO A 150 27.00 -4.80 -10.95
C PRO A 150 26.73 -4.24 -12.34
N VAL A 151 25.82 -3.27 -12.43
CA VAL A 151 25.43 -2.60 -13.67
C VAL A 151 25.53 -1.09 -13.48
N SER A 152 26.26 -0.43 -14.37
CA SER A 152 26.40 1.02 -14.41
C SER A 152 25.91 1.56 -15.76
N SER A 153 25.34 2.77 -15.78
CA SER A 153 24.72 3.34 -16.99
C SER A 153 25.79 4.15 -17.74
N PRO A 154 26.31 3.69 -18.88
CA PRO A 154 27.38 4.40 -19.59
C PRO A 154 26.94 5.78 -20.09
N MET A 155 25.66 5.95 -20.41
CA MET A 155 25.09 7.18 -20.95
C MET A 155 24.47 8.10 -19.88
N LYS A 156 24.60 7.77 -18.59
CA LYS A 156 23.94 8.48 -17.46
C LYS A 156 22.42 8.68 -17.65
N THR A 157 21.75 7.83 -18.43
CA THR A 157 20.32 7.92 -18.73
C THR A 157 19.44 7.35 -17.61
N GLY A 158 20.05 6.65 -16.64
CA GLY A 158 19.34 5.95 -15.57
C GLY A 158 18.58 4.70 -16.03
N ILE A 159 18.71 4.30 -17.30
CA ILE A 159 18.08 3.10 -17.86
C ILE A 159 19.15 2.04 -18.13
N PHE A 160 18.94 0.84 -17.59
CA PHE A 160 19.84 -0.30 -17.75
C PHE A 160 19.09 -1.44 -18.40
N SER A 161 19.72 -2.13 -19.34
CA SER A 161 19.15 -3.32 -19.98
C SER A 161 19.93 -4.54 -19.54
N LEU A 162 19.22 -5.59 -19.12
CA LEU A 162 19.80 -6.84 -18.65
C LEU A 162 19.00 -8.00 -19.25
N ASN A 163 19.71 -9.01 -19.76
CA ASN A 163 19.14 -10.28 -20.16
C ASN A 163 19.57 -11.38 -19.20
N HIS A 164 18.76 -12.41 -19.04
CA HIS A 164 19.11 -13.62 -18.31
C HIS A 164 18.54 -14.84 -19.01
N ASN A 165 19.41 -15.75 -19.45
CA ASN A 165 18.99 -16.97 -20.13
C ASN A 165 18.60 -18.02 -19.10
N LEU A 166 17.37 -18.51 -19.16
CA LEU A 166 16.93 -19.65 -18.36
C LEU A 166 17.45 -20.94 -19.01
N PRO A 167 18.07 -21.85 -18.24
CA PRO A 167 18.41 -23.17 -18.75
C PRO A 167 17.17 -23.97 -19.19
N GLU A 168 17.36 -24.98 -20.03
CA GLU A 168 16.29 -25.93 -20.41
C GLU A 168 15.76 -26.72 -19.21
N VAL A 169 16.64 -27.02 -18.24
CA VAL A 169 16.28 -27.64 -16.96
C VAL A 169 16.43 -26.59 -15.87
N VAL A 170 15.29 -26.06 -15.39
CA VAL A 170 15.24 -24.95 -14.45
C VAL A 170 14.11 -25.14 -13.44
N SER A 171 14.30 -24.68 -12.20
CA SER A 171 13.25 -24.74 -11.18
C SER A 171 12.02 -23.97 -11.60
N LEU A 172 10.88 -24.65 -11.67
CA LEU A 172 9.58 -24.02 -11.93
C LEU A 172 9.10 -23.27 -10.68
N GLY A 173 8.35 -22.18 -10.89
CA GLY A 173 7.78 -21.37 -9.82
C GLY A 173 8.09 -19.87 -9.97
N THR A 174 8.00 -19.15 -8.86
CA THR A 174 8.20 -17.69 -8.84
C THR A 174 9.66 -17.34 -8.62
N TRP A 175 10.26 -16.72 -9.63
CA TRP A 175 11.61 -16.18 -9.59
C TRP A 175 11.59 -14.70 -9.18
N THR A 176 12.67 -14.24 -8.57
CA THR A 176 12.77 -12.85 -8.08
C THR A 176 14.02 -12.18 -8.63
N ILE A 177 13.85 -11.00 -9.24
CA ILE A 177 14.97 -10.09 -9.59
C ILE A 177 15.02 -9.04 -8.50
N MET A 178 16.16 -8.93 -7.83
CA MET A 178 16.46 -7.95 -6.79
C MET A 178 17.48 -6.96 -7.31
N ALA A 179 17.31 -5.68 -6.98
CA ALA A 179 18.20 -4.61 -7.36
C ALA A 179 18.45 -3.69 -6.16
N LYS A 180 19.70 -3.32 -5.93
CA LYS A 180 20.11 -2.40 -4.86
C LYS A 180 21.20 -1.46 -5.38
N PHE A 181 21.21 -0.23 -4.91
CA PHE A 181 22.34 0.65 -5.20
C PHE A 181 23.59 0.15 -4.47
N GLU A 182 24.73 0.26 -5.11
CA GLU A 182 26.02 -0.15 -4.52
C GLU A 182 26.36 0.65 -3.25
N ASP A 183 25.98 1.93 -3.21
CA ASP A 183 26.21 2.81 -2.06
C ASP A 183 25.16 2.72 -0.95
N SER A 184 24.04 2.02 -1.20
CA SER A 184 22.97 1.79 -0.22
C SER A 184 22.43 0.36 -0.28
N PRO A 185 23.22 -0.65 0.13
CA PRO A 185 22.87 -2.06 -0.07
C PRO A 185 21.67 -2.54 0.76
N GLU A 186 21.34 -1.83 1.84
CA GLU A 186 20.18 -2.12 2.70
C GLU A 186 18.83 -1.86 2.01
N GLN A 187 18.81 -1.02 0.98
CA GLN A 187 17.60 -0.72 0.23
C GLN A 187 17.51 -1.61 -1.00
N VAL A 188 16.63 -2.60 -0.93
CA VAL A 188 16.43 -3.55 -2.02
C VAL A 188 15.06 -3.37 -2.67
N PHE A 189 15.07 -3.28 -3.99
CA PHE A 189 13.88 -3.27 -4.83
C PHE A 189 13.77 -4.60 -5.53
N SER A 190 12.55 -5.12 -5.70
CA SER A 190 12.36 -6.41 -6.34
C SER A 190 11.18 -6.43 -7.28
N THR A 191 11.29 -7.28 -8.29
CA THR A 191 10.16 -7.70 -9.12
C THR A 191 10.20 -9.22 -9.26
N GLN A 192 9.04 -9.80 -9.54
CA GLN A 192 8.88 -11.25 -9.63
C GLN A 192 8.40 -11.64 -11.03
N PHE A 193 8.82 -12.81 -11.49
CA PHE A 193 8.32 -13.43 -12.71
C PHE A 193 8.12 -14.92 -12.48
N GLU A 194 7.22 -15.55 -13.22
CA GLU A 194 6.90 -16.96 -13.07
C GLU A 194 7.59 -17.76 -14.19
N VAL A 195 8.23 -18.88 -13.84
CA VAL A 195 8.75 -19.86 -14.78
C VAL A 195 7.90 -21.11 -14.69
N LYS A 196 7.30 -21.52 -15.81
CA LYS A 196 6.50 -22.73 -15.89
C LYS A 196 6.63 -23.35 -17.27
N GLU A 197 6.47 -24.66 -17.34
CA GLU A 197 6.28 -25.35 -18.61
C GLU A 197 4.96 -24.84 -19.21
N TYR A 198 5.08 -24.01 -20.23
CA TYR A 198 3.95 -23.34 -20.85
C TYR A 198 3.91 -23.69 -22.32
N VAL A 199 2.76 -24.19 -22.76
CA VAL A 199 2.39 -24.25 -24.16
C VAL A 199 1.44 -23.08 -24.39
N LEU A 200 1.68 -22.31 -25.46
CA LEU A 200 0.76 -21.25 -25.86
C LEU A 200 -0.63 -21.88 -26.10
N PRO A 201 -1.66 -21.51 -25.33
CA PRO A 201 -2.96 -22.14 -25.45
C PRO A 201 -3.56 -21.74 -26.81
N SER A 202 -4.16 -22.70 -27.51
CA SER A 202 -4.79 -22.47 -28.81
C SER A 202 -6.07 -21.61 -28.71
N PHE A 203 -6.62 -21.46 -27.50
CA PHE A 203 -7.79 -20.66 -27.18
C PHE A 203 -7.67 -20.01 -25.79
N GLU A 204 -8.40 -18.93 -25.56
CA GLU A 204 -8.50 -18.26 -24.26
C GLU A 204 -9.84 -18.56 -23.58
N VAL A 205 -9.81 -18.65 -22.25
CA VAL A 205 -10.98 -18.81 -21.39
C VAL A 205 -11.03 -17.63 -20.42
N VAL A 206 -12.10 -16.85 -20.51
CA VAL A 206 -12.36 -15.69 -19.66
C VAL A 206 -13.45 -16.05 -18.66
N LEU A 207 -13.19 -15.75 -17.39
CA LEU A 207 -14.11 -16.01 -16.29
C LEU A 207 -14.57 -14.68 -15.69
N GLU A 208 -15.86 -14.36 -15.86
CA GLU A 208 -16.47 -13.13 -15.39
C GLU A 208 -17.56 -13.45 -14.37
N PRO A 209 -17.36 -13.12 -13.08
CA PRO A 209 -18.42 -13.27 -12.10
C PRO A 209 -19.50 -12.21 -12.33
N GLU A 210 -20.77 -12.58 -12.13
CA GLU A 210 -21.91 -11.67 -12.25
C GLU A 210 -21.80 -10.49 -11.26
N GLU A 211 -21.33 -10.79 -10.04
CA GLU A 211 -20.99 -9.79 -9.02
C GLU A 211 -19.50 -9.83 -8.69
N LYS A 212 -18.88 -8.66 -8.48
CA LYS A 212 -17.45 -8.55 -8.12
C LYS A 212 -17.11 -9.14 -6.74
N PHE A 213 -18.12 -9.34 -5.89
CA PHE A 213 -18.00 -9.83 -4.52
C PHE A 213 -19.18 -10.76 -4.19
N LEU A 214 -19.08 -11.46 -3.05
CA LEU A 214 -20.09 -12.39 -2.56
C LEU A 214 -20.62 -11.91 -1.21
N TYR A 215 -21.92 -11.64 -1.12
CA TYR A 215 -22.59 -11.46 0.18
C TYR A 215 -22.69 -12.79 0.92
N ILE A 216 -22.22 -12.86 2.16
CA ILE A 216 -22.21 -14.11 2.94
C ILE A 216 -23.62 -14.57 3.38
N ASP A 217 -24.52 -13.59 3.56
CA ASP A 217 -25.89 -13.72 4.05
C ASP A 217 -26.91 -13.96 2.94
N ARG A 218 -26.54 -13.81 1.66
CA ARG A 218 -27.50 -13.98 0.57
C ARG A 218 -27.95 -15.44 0.42
N ASN A 219 -29.14 -15.61 -0.14
CA ASN A 219 -29.70 -16.94 -0.42
C ASN A 219 -29.58 -17.36 -1.88
N GLU A 220 -29.25 -16.42 -2.77
CA GLU A 220 -29.07 -16.67 -4.19
C GLU A 220 -27.70 -17.27 -4.51
N ASP A 221 -27.69 -18.13 -5.51
CA ASP A 221 -26.49 -18.81 -5.99
C ASP A 221 -25.50 -17.83 -6.64
N PHE A 222 -24.21 -18.16 -6.60
CA PHE A 222 -23.16 -17.37 -7.26
C PHE A 222 -22.92 -17.88 -8.67
N ARG A 223 -23.08 -16.99 -9.66
CA ARG A 223 -22.88 -17.30 -11.07
C ARG A 223 -21.58 -16.68 -11.59
N VAL A 224 -20.87 -17.46 -12.39
CA VAL A 224 -19.67 -17.03 -13.12
C VAL A 224 -19.84 -17.43 -14.58
N SER A 225 -19.83 -16.45 -15.46
CA SER A 225 -19.85 -16.66 -16.91
C SER A 225 -18.48 -17.16 -17.38
N ILE A 226 -18.51 -18.17 -18.22
CA ILE A 226 -17.35 -18.76 -18.90
C ILE A 226 -17.45 -18.36 -20.36
N THR A 227 -16.48 -17.62 -20.86
CA THR A 227 -16.39 -17.28 -22.29
C THR A 227 -15.10 -17.87 -22.85
N ALA A 228 -15.21 -18.81 -23.78
CA ALA A 228 -14.10 -19.48 -24.44
C ALA A 228 -14.07 -19.13 -25.94
N ARG A 229 -12.91 -18.70 -26.43
CA ARG A 229 -12.71 -18.39 -27.86
C ARG A 229 -11.28 -18.67 -28.29
N TYR A 230 -11.11 -19.07 -29.55
CA TYR A 230 -9.80 -19.23 -30.14
C TYR A 230 -9.07 -17.89 -30.23
N LEU A 231 -7.73 -17.90 -30.24
CA LEU A 231 -6.92 -16.68 -30.31
C LEU A 231 -7.17 -15.83 -31.57
N TYR A 232 -7.65 -16.46 -32.64
CA TYR A 232 -8.07 -15.80 -33.89
C TYR A 232 -9.56 -15.36 -33.89
N GLY A 233 -10.21 -15.40 -32.72
CA GLY A 233 -11.52 -14.78 -32.47
C GLY A 233 -12.76 -15.65 -32.69
N LYS A 234 -12.63 -16.90 -33.19
CA LYS A 234 -13.79 -17.79 -33.33
C LYS A 234 -14.27 -18.33 -31.98
N ARG A 235 -15.59 -18.49 -31.86
CA ARG A 235 -16.26 -19.08 -30.68
C ARG A 235 -15.92 -20.57 -30.56
N LEU A 236 -15.74 -21.05 -29.33
CA LEU A 236 -15.31 -22.41 -29.03
C LEU A 236 -16.49 -23.31 -28.65
N GLN A 237 -16.50 -24.55 -29.14
CA GLN A 237 -17.43 -25.60 -28.70
C GLN A 237 -16.67 -26.60 -27.83
N GLY A 238 -17.22 -26.97 -26.68
CA GLY A 238 -16.52 -27.87 -25.76
C GLY A 238 -17.22 -28.11 -24.44
N THR A 239 -16.49 -28.67 -23.49
CA THR A 239 -16.97 -28.98 -22.14
C THR A 239 -16.04 -28.37 -21.10
N ALA A 240 -16.62 -27.73 -20.08
CA ALA A 240 -15.90 -27.13 -18.95
C ALA A 240 -16.12 -27.91 -17.66
N PHE A 241 -15.06 -28.10 -16.87
CA PHE A 241 -15.09 -28.60 -15.50
C PHE A 241 -14.81 -27.45 -14.54
N VAL A 242 -15.74 -27.19 -13.63
CA VAL A 242 -15.73 -26.01 -12.76
C VAL A 242 -15.57 -26.47 -11.31
N LEU A 243 -14.64 -25.88 -10.57
CA LEU A 243 -14.43 -26.11 -9.14
C LEU A 243 -14.30 -24.77 -8.40
N PHE A 244 -15.10 -24.58 -7.36
CA PHE A 244 -15.00 -23.42 -6.45
C PHE A 244 -14.19 -23.75 -5.20
N GLY A 245 -13.63 -22.71 -4.58
CA GLY A 245 -12.95 -22.80 -3.29
C GLY A 245 -12.80 -21.44 -2.63
N VAL A 246 -12.39 -21.43 -1.37
CA VAL A 246 -12.11 -20.20 -0.61
C VAL A 246 -10.60 -20.13 -0.32
N MET A 247 -10.02 -18.95 -0.51
CA MET A 247 -8.68 -18.61 -0.04
C MET A 247 -8.76 -18.12 1.40
N VAL A 248 -8.22 -18.88 2.34
CA VAL A 248 -8.14 -18.52 3.76
C VAL A 248 -6.67 -18.47 4.15
N ASP A 249 -6.19 -17.30 4.62
CA ASP A 249 -4.79 -17.08 5.00
C ASP A 249 -3.77 -17.57 3.94
N ASP A 250 -4.01 -17.21 2.67
CA ASP A 250 -3.22 -17.62 1.48
C ASP A 250 -3.22 -19.13 1.16
N GLU A 251 -3.99 -19.94 1.88
CA GLU A 251 -4.23 -21.35 1.56
C GLU A 251 -5.51 -21.56 0.76
N LYS A 252 -5.43 -22.38 -0.29
CA LYS A 252 -6.58 -22.81 -1.10
C LYS A 252 -7.38 -23.88 -0.37
N LYS A 253 -8.57 -23.55 0.12
CA LYS A 253 -9.56 -24.52 0.62
C LYS A 253 -10.61 -24.79 -0.46
N SER A 254 -10.43 -25.86 -1.21
CA SER A 254 -11.40 -26.27 -2.24
C SER A 254 -12.75 -26.66 -1.61
N ILE A 255 -13.82 -26.54 -2.40
CA ILE A 255 -15.16 -27.04 -2.10
C ILE A 255 -15.42 -28.19 -3.07
N PRO A 256 -15.01 -29.45 -2.75
CA PRO A 256 -15.10 -30.57 -3.69
C PRO A 256 -16.52 -30.80 -4.22
N GLN A 257 -17.54 -30.55 -3.39
CA GLN A 257 -18.96 -30.67 -3.76
C GLN A 257 -19.43 -29.65 -4.81
N SER A 258 -18.61 -28.64 -5.12
CA SER A 258 -18.90 -27.66 -6.17
C SER A 258 -18.43 -28.09 -7.56
N LEU A 259 -17.72 -29.23 -7.68
CA LEU A 259 -17.24 -29.74 -8.96
C LEU A 259 -18.42 -30.04 -9.88
N ARG A 260 -18.51 -29.35 -11.03
CA ARG A 260 -19.58 -29.54 -12.02
C ARG A 260 -19.05 -29.54 -13.44
N ARG A 261 -19.70 -30.32 -14.30
CA ARG A 261 -19.49 -30.34 -15.74
C ARG A 261 -20.52 -29.44 -16.43
N VAL A 262 -20.05 -28.50 -17.24
CA VAL A 262 -20.86 -27.49 -17.95
C VAL A 262 -20.55 -27.58 -19.44
N GLN A 263 -21.57 -27.53 -20.30
CA GLN A 263 -21.33 -27.45 -21.74
C GLN A 263 -21.01 -26.00 -22.13
N VAL A 264 -19.98 -25.82 -22.96
CA VAL A 264 -19.61 -24.53 -23.55
C VAL A 264 -20.13 -24.53 -24.96
N THR A 265 -21.25 -23.83 -25.17
CA THR A 265 -21.93 -23.76 -26.46
C THR A 265 -21.74 -22.38 -27.07
N ASP A 266 -21.25 -22.35 -28.30
CA ASP A 266 -20.95 -21.10 -29.01
C ASP A 266 -20.05 -20.15 -28.17
N GLY A 267 -19.07 -20.74 -27.49
CA GLY A 267 -18.11 -20.03 -26.64
C GLY A 267 -18.65 -19.64 -25.27
N ASP A 268 -19.92 -19.84 -24.96
CA ASP A 268 -20.54 -19.38 -23.71
C ASP A 268 -20.93 -20.56 -22.80
N GLY A 269 -20.69 -20.42 -21.50
CA GLY A 269 -21.07 -21.38 -20.46
C GLY A 269 -21.26 -20.71 -19.09
N GLU A 270 -21.90 -21.40 -18.15
CA GLU A 270 -22.22 -20.84 -16.83
C GLU A 270 -21.82 -21.76 -15.67
N ALA A 271 -21.02 -21.23 -14.75
CA ALA A 271 -20.60 -21.88 -13.51
C ALA A 271 -21.44 -21.38 -12.33
N VAL A 272 -22.06 -22.28 -11.57
CA VAL A 272 -22.95 -21.92 -10.44
C VAL A 272 -22.47 -22.56 -9.14
N LEU A 273 -22.21 -21.75 -8.12
CA LEU A 273 -21.95 -22.16 -6.74
C LEU A 273 -23.18 -21.90 -5.87
N SER A 274 -23.78 -22.95 -5.33
CA SER A 274 -24.91 -22.80 -4.42
C SER A 274 -24.48 -22.37 -3.02
N MET A 275 -25.27 -21.49 -2.40
CA MET A 275 -25.01 -21.05 -1.01
C MET A 275 -25.19 -22.20 -0.01
N ALA A 276 -26.03 -23.18 -0.32
CA ALA A 276 -26.17 -24.40 0.47
C ALA A 276 -24.86 -25.21 0.52
N THR A 277 -24.20 -25.40 -0.63
CA THR A 277 -22.90 -26.09 -0.72
C THR A 277 -21.82 -25.35 0.07
N LEU A 278 -21.81 -24.01 0.01
CA LEU A 278 -20.88 -23.18 0.79
C LEU A 278 -21.10 -23.36 2.31
N ARG A 279 -22.36 -23.27 2.76
CA ARG A 279 -22.73 -23.40 4.18
C ARG A 279 -22.51 -24.82 4.72
N GLN A 280 -22.69 -25.85 3.89
CA GLN A 280 -22.41 -27.23 4.26
C GLN A 280 -20.90 -27.46 4.48
N ARG A 281 -20.04 -26.84 3.66
CA ARG A 281 -18.59 -26.97 3.80
C ARG A 281 -18.03 -26.19 4.98
N PHE A 282 -18.60 -25.03 5.28
CA PHE A 282 -18.12 -24.13 6.33
C PHE A 282 -19.20 -23.90 7.38
N ALA A 283 -19.10 -24.60 8.52
CA ALA A 283 -20.08 -24.57 9.61
C ALA A 283 -20.34 -23.16 10.19
N ASN A 284 -19.37 -22.25 10.11
CA ASN A 284 -19.54 -20.83 10.45
C ASN A 284 -19.19 -19.93 9.25
N PRO A 285 -20.15 -19.66 8.34
CA PRO A 285 -19.91 -18.86 7.15
C PRO A 285 -19.41 -17.44 7.43
N GLN A 286 -19.74 -16.88 8.60
CA GLN A 286 -19.30 -15.53 8.99
C GLN A 286 -17.78 -15.41 9.13
N GLU A 287 -17.07 -16.51 9.38
CA GLU A 287 -15.58 -16.51 9.41
C GLU A 287 -14.97 -16.34 8.01
N LEU A 288 -15.76 -16.53 6.95
CA LEU A 288 -15.32 -16.30 5.57
C LEU A 288 -15.32 -14.81 5.21
N VAL A 289 -15.93 -13.93 6.01
CA VAL A 289 -15.93 -12.49 5.75
C VAL A 289 -14.50 -11.94 5.80
N GLY A 290 -14.11 -11.22 4.75
CA GLY A 290 -12.75 -10.71 4.57
C GLY A 290 -11.81 -11.66 3.82
N HIS A 291 -12.21 -12.92 3.63
CA HIS A 291 -11.53 -13.87 2.75
C HIS A 291 -12.01 -13.73 1.29
N SER A 292 -11.43 -14.49 0.37
CA SER A 292 -11.80 -14.42 -1.05
C SER A 292 -12.12 -15.79 -1.64
N LEU A 293 -13.19 -15.87 -2.42
CA LEU A 293 -13.53 -17.00 -3.27
C LEU A 293 -12.59 -17.06 -4.49
N TYR A 294 -12.28 -18.27 -4.92
CA TYR A 294 -11.71 -18.57 -6.22
C TYR A 294 -12.55 -19.61 -6.95
N VAL A 295 -12.49 -19.56 -8.28
CA VAL A 295 -13.07 -20.55 -9.18
C VAL A 295 -12.01 -20.98 -10.18
N SER A 296 -11.88 -22.29 -10.35
CA SER A 296 -10.99 -22.93 -11.32
C SER A 296 -11.85 -23.60 -12.38
N VAL A 297 -11.57 -23.35 -13.64
CA VAL A 297 -12.30 -23.89 -14.79
C VAL A 297 -11.33 -24.51 -15.77
N THR A 298 -11.57 -25.76 -16.14
CA THR A 298 -10.79 -26.49 -17.14
C THR A 298 -11.68 -26.76 -18.34
N VAL A 299 -11.37 -26.17 -19.50
CA VAL A 299 -12.17 -26.30 -20.73
C VAL A 299 -11.47 -27.24 -21.70
N LEU A 300 -12.23 -28.15 -22.30
CA LEU A 300 -11.80 -29.12 -23.31
C LEU A 300 -12.60 -28.91 -24.60
N THR A 301 -11.94 -28.96 -25.75
CA THR A 301 -12.59 -28.84 -27.07
C THR A 301 -13.45 -30.05 -27.41
N GLU A 302 -14.50 -29.86 -28.21
CA GLU A 302 -15.46 -30.91 -28.60
C GLU A 302 -14.83 -32.07 -29.41
N SER A 303 -13.67 -31.84 -30.05
CA SER A 303 -12.85 -32.94 -30.64
C SER A 303 -12.44 -34.01 -29.62
N GLY A 304 -12.55 -33.71 -28.32
CA GLY A 304 -12.36 -34.61 -27.19
C GLY A 304 -13.64 -35.13 -26.54
N GLN A 305 -14.77 -35.26 -27.27
CA GLN A 305 -15.93 -35.99 -26.75
C GLN A 305 -15.51 -37.42 -26.36
N MET A 306 -15.51 -37.69 -25.05
CA MET A 306 -15.38 -39.05 -24.52
C MET A 306 -16.55 -39.90 -25.04
N ARG A 307 -16.26 -40.82 -25.95
CA ARG A 307 -17.18 -41.93 -26.24
C ARG A 307 -17.24 -42.84 -25.01
N PRO A 308 -18.41 -43.39 -24.65
CA PRO A 308 -18.48 -44.50 -23.70
C PRO A 308 -17.56 -45.62 -24.21
N TRP A 309 -16.59 -46.01 -23.38
CA TRP A 309 -15.65 -47.09 -23.69
C TRP A 309 -16.38 -48.43 -23.57
N GLU A 310 -16.67 -49.06 -24.71
CA GLU A 310 -17.08 -50.47 -24.80
C GLU A 310 -15.82 -51.35 -24.80
N GLY A 311 -15.22 -51.53 -23.63
CA GLY A 311 -14.07 -52.41 -23.46
C GLY A 311 -13.74 -52.63 -22.00
N THR A 312 -13.27 -53.82 -21.65
CA THR A 312 -12.83 -54.11 -20.29
C THR A 312 -11.41 -53.56 -20.07
N GLY A 313 -11.29 -52.40 -19.42
CA GLY A 313 -10.03 -51.84 -18.92
C GLY A 313 -9.84 -50.34 -19.18
N THR A 314 -9.88 -49.52 -18.12
CA THR A 314 -9.59 -48.08 -18.14
C THR A 314 -8.13 -47.81 -17.73
N PRO A 315 -7.34 -46.99 -18.47
CA PRO A 315 -6.09 -46.46 -17.94
C PRO A 315 -6.39 -45.31 -16.97
N VAL A 316 -6.01 -45.49 -15.70
CA VAL A 316 -6.19 -44.53 -14.60
C VAL A 316 -4.81 -44.05 -14.13
N LEU A 317 -4.59 -42.73 -14.08
CA LEU A 317 -3.50 -42.18 -13.26
C LEU A 317 -4.04 -42.02 -11.84
N ALA A 318 -3.54 -42.87 -10.92
CA ALA A 318 -3.96 -42.85 -9.52
C ALA A 318 -3.22 -41.73 -8.76
N LEU A 319 -3.95 -40.66 -8.43
CA LEU A 319 -3.59 -39.70 -7.37
C LEU A 319 -4.67 -39.76 -6.29
N GLY A 320 -4.61 -40.81 -5.45
CA GLY A 320 -5.61 -41.06 -4.40
C GLY A 320 -6.99 -41.47 -4.94
N ASP A 321 -8.05 -41.23 -4.15
CA ASP A 321 -9.43 -41.69 -4.41
C ASP A 321 -10.21 -40.85 -5.46
N LEU A 322 -9.54 -39.97 -6.20
CA LEU A 322 -10.13 -39.20 -7.30
C LEU A 322 -9.70 -39.79 -8.64
N ALA A 323 -10.61 -40.48 -9.32
CA ALA A 323 -10.43 -40.91 -10.71
C ALA A 323 -10.58 -39.69 -11.65
N ILE A 324 -9.45 -39.17 -12.15
CA ILE A 324 -9.44 -38.19 -13.25
C ILE A 324 -9.11 -38.95 -14.53
N PRO A 325 -9.98 -38.94 -15.57
CA PRO A 325 -9.69 -39.61 -16.83
C PRO A 325 -8.55 -38.89 -17.59
N VAL A 326 -7.65 -39.65 -18.19
CA VAL A 326 -6.57 -39.15 -19.05
C VAL A 326 -7.14 -38.82 -20.44
N ALA A 327 -6.84 -37.63 -20.95
CA ALA A 327 -7.25 -37.18 -22.28
C ALA A 327 -6.60 -38.04 -23.39
N THR A 328 -7.38 -38.39 -24.41
CA THR A 328 -6.89 -39.02 -25.64
C THR A 328 -6.26 -37.99 -26.57
N ALA A 329 -5.30 -38.43 -27.40
CA ALA A 329 -4.59 -37.58 -28.34
C ALA A 329 -5.56 -36.89 -29.32
N GLY A 330 -5.69 -35.56 -29.23
CA GLY A 330 -6.54 -34.73 -30.11
C GLY A 330 -7.36 -33.63 -29.42
N SER A 331 -7.35 -33.54 -28.08
CA SER A 331 -8.05 -32.49 -27.32
C SER A 331 -7.08 -31.47 -26.71
N ASP A 332 -7.24 -30.20 -27.07
CA ASP A 332 -6.57 -29.11 -26.37
C ASP A 332 -7.35 -28.79 -25.08
N MET A 333 -6.62 -28.57 -23.99
CA MET A 333 -7.17 -28.26 -22.68
C MET A 333 -6.60 -26.93 -22.18
N VAL A 334 -7.46 -26.06 -21.66
CA VAL A 334 -7.04 -24.79 -21.05
C VAL A 334 -7.64 -24.65 -19.67
N GLU A 335 -6.78 -24.41 -18.69
CA GLU A 335 -7.17 -24.08 -17.33
C GLU A 335 -7.18 -22.56 -17.13
N ALA A 336 -8.28 -22.05 -16.62
CA ALA A 336 -8.43 -20.67 -16.19
C ALA A 336 -8.85 -20.62 -14.72
N GLN A 337 -8.27 -19.70 -13.97
CA GLN A 337 -8.64 -19.49 -12.57
C GLN A 337 -8.96 -18.02 -12.33
N ARG A 338 -10.13 -17.74 -11.76
CA ARG A 338 -10.49 -16.43 -11.21
C ARG A 338 -10.33 -16.49 -9.70
N SER A 339 -9.55 -15.57 -9.15
CA SER A 339 -9.35 -15.42 -7.70
C SER A 339 -9.60 -13.98 -7.27
N GLY A 340 -9.70 -13.75 -5.95
CA GLY A 340 -9.85 -12.41 -5.38
C GLY A 340 -11.29 -11.90 -5.31
N ILE A 341 -12.29 -12.77 -5.48
CA ILE A 341 -13.70 -12.42 -5.29
C ILE A 341 -13.96 -12.32 -3.78
N ARG A 342 -14.09 -11.12 -3.25
CA ARG A 342 -14.17 -10.90 -1.79
C ARG A 342 -15.51 -11.35 -1.22
N ILE A 343 -15.46 -11.97 -0.05
CA ILE A 343 -16.66 -12.35 0.72
C ILE A 343 -16.91 -11.24 1.75
N VAL A 344 -18.07 -10.59 1.66
CA VAL A 344 -18.38 -9.37 2.40
C VAL A 344 -19.77 -9.38 3.01
N THR A 345 -19.99 -8.48 3.97
CA THR A 345 -21.32 -8.13 4.51
C THR A 345 -21.86 -6.83 3.93
N SER A 346 -20.96 -5.95 3.47
CA SER A 346 -21.26 -4.65 2.86
C SER A 346 -20.50 -4.54 1.54
N PRO A 347 -21.11 -3.92 0.51
CA PRO A 347 -20.43 -3.68 -0.76
C PRO A 347 -19.35 -2.60 -0.66
N TYR A 348 -19.28 -1.87 0.45
CA TYR A 348 -18.32 -0.78 0.66
C TYR A 348 -17.54 -0.96 1.96
N THR A 349 -16.31 -0.45 1.98
CA THR A 349 -15.50 -0.27 3.18
C THR A 349 -15.15 1.20 3.33
N ILE A 350 -15.32 1.75 4.54
CA ILE A 350 -15.00 3.14 4.85
C ILE A 350 -13.62 3.19 5.50
N HIS A 351 -12.80 4.21 5.22
CA HIS A 351 -11.49 4.48 5.81
C HIS A 351 -11.37 5.96 6.19
N PHE A 352 -10.62 6.25 7.25
CA PHE A 352 -10.29 7.62 7.70
C PHE A 352 -8.82 7.97 7.44
N THR A 353 -8.22 7.39 6.39
CA THR A 353 -6.81 7.55 6.06
C THR A 353 -6.43 9.00 5.76
N HIS A 354 -7.34 9.76 5.16
CA HIS A 354 -7.13 11.16 4.77
C HIS A 354 -7.71 12.17 5.79
N THR A 355 -8.23 11.69 6.94
CA THR A 355 -8.79 12.55 7.98
C THR A 355 -7.74 12.88 9.06
N PRO A 356 -7.51 14.17 9.42
CA PRO A 356 -6.68 14.54 10.55
C PRO A 356 -7.19 13.94 11.87
N LYS A 357 -6.28 13.54 12.77
CA LYS A 357 -6.68 13.03 14.10
C LYS A 357 -7.05 14.14 15.08
N TYR A 358 -6.64 15.36 14.79
CA TYR A 358 -6.73 16.50 15.70
C TYR A 358 -7.57 17.64 15.11
N PHE A 359 -8.51 18.17 15.89
CA PHE A 359 -9.37 19.29 15.51
C PHE A 359 -9.05 20.55 16.33
N LYS A 360 -9.50 21.72 15.86
CA LYS A 360 -9.32 23.00 16.56
C LYS A 360 -10.63 23.36 17.29
N PRO A 361 -10.61 23.60 18.61
CA PRO A 361 -11.83 23.90 19.36
C PRO A 361 -12.62 25.12 18.83
N GLY A 362 -13.90 24.90 18.56
CA GLY A 362 -14.80 25.93 18.05
C GLY A 362 -14.44 26.41 16.64
N MET A 363 -13.80 25.56 15.84
CA MET A 363 -13.61 25.74 14.40
C MET A 363 -14.25 24.57 13.64
N PRO A 364 -14.58 24.75 12.36
CA PRO A 364 -14.97 23.65 11.49
C PRO A 364 -13.85 22.60 11.39
N PHE A 365 -14.24 21.34 11.26
CA PHE A 365 -13.34 20.21 11.11
C PHE A 365 -13.63 19.46 9.81
N ASP A 366 -12.60 19.40 8.97
CA ASP A 366 -12.64 18.74 7.67
C ASP A 366 -12.47 17.23 7.85
N LEU A 367 -13.59 16.50 7.81
CA LEU A 367 -13.66 15.05 7.86
C LEU A 367 -13.63 14.49 6.43
N THR A 368 -12.50 13.93 6.01
CA THR A 368 -12.34 13.31 4.68
C THR A 368 -12.45 11.80 4.76
N VAL A 369 -13.60 11.29 4.32
CA VAL A 369 -13.94 9.86 4.32
C VAL A 369 -13.52 9.23 3.00
N TYR A 370 -12.72 8.16 3.06
CA TYR A 370 -12.34 7.39 1.88
C TYR A 370 -13.15 6.10 1.80
N VAL A 371 -13.92 5.92 0.72
CA VAL A 371 -14.79 4.76 0.53
C VAL A 371 -14.27 3.90 -0.61
N THR A 372 -14.09 2.61 -0.34
CA THR A 372 -13.58 1.63 -1.30
C THR A 372 -14.59 0.52 -1.53
N ASN A 373 -14.51 -0.06 -2.72
CA ASN A 373 -15.12 -1.36 -3.05
C ASN A 373 -14.33 -2.48 -2.37
N PRO A 374 -14.83 -3.73 -2.35
CA PRO A 374 -14.16 -4.84 -1.67
C PRO A 374 -12.80 -5.19 -2.29
N ASP A 375 -12.62 -4.90 -3.58
CA ASP A 375 -11.35 -5.03 -4.31
C ASP A 375 -10.35 -3.89 -4.00
N GLU A 376 -10.64 -3.07 -2.99
CA GLU A 376 -9.86 -1.90 -2.55
C GLU A 376 -9.83 -0.74 -3.55
N SER A 377 -10.56 -0.86 -4.68
CA SER A 377 -10.70 0.26 -5.62
C SER A 377 -11.58 1.37 -5.04
N PRO A 378 -11.33 2.65 -5.37
CA PRO A 378 -12.18 3.75 -4.95
C PRO A 378 -13.63 3.58 -5.41
N ALA A 379 -14.59 3.89 -4.54
CA ALA A 379 -16.02 3.78 -4.83
C ALA A 379 -16.63 5.18 -5.09
N PRO A 380 -16.88 5.56 -6.35
CA PRO A 380 -17.42 6.87 -6.68
C PRO A 380 -18.94 6.94 -6.53
N ARG A 381 -19.47 8.15 -6.29
CA ARG A 381 -20.92 8.45 -6.18
C ARG A 381 -21.64 7.68 -5.07
N VAL A 382 -20.91 7.27 -4.04
CA VAL A 382 -21.50 6.66 -2.85
C VAL A 382 -21.91 7.77 -1.91
N THR A 383 -23.17 7.77 -1.51
CA THR A 383 -23.66 8.78 -0.57
C THR A 383 -23.20 8.42 0.84
N VAL A 384 -22.62 9.38 1.57
CA VAL A 384 -22.20 9.22 2.95
C VAL A 384 -22.96 10.18 3.85
N LYS A 385 -23.28 9.71 5.05
CA LYS A 385 -23.95 10.47 6.10
C LYS A 385 -23.15 10.38 7.39
N ALA A 386 -22.95 11.52 8.03
CA ALA A 386 -22.38 11.62 9.37
C ALA A 386 -23.45 12.11 10.36
N ASP A 387 -23.63 11.45 11.51
CA ASP A 387 -24.56 11.99 12.52
C ASP A 387 -24.03 13.35 13.05
N GLY A 388 -24.93 14.32 13.25
CA GLY A 388 -24.57 15.70 13.60
C GLY A 388 -24.24 16.61 12.40
N PHE A 389 -24.18 16.07 11.18
CA PHE A 389 -24.10 16.85 9.94
C PHE A 389 -25.44 16.84 9.21
N GLN A 390 -25.95 18.03 8.87
CA GLN A 390 -27.14 18.17 8.02
C GLN A 390 -26.70 18.30 6.57
N GLY A 391 -26.50 17.16 5.90
CA GLY A 391 -26.18 17.13 4.47
C GLY A 391 -25.81 15.73 4.00
N LEU A 392 -26.21 15.39 2.79
CA LEU A 392 -25.75 14.19 2.09
C LEU A 392 -24.60 14.61 1.19
N VAL A 393 -23.44 13.97 1.34
CA VAL A 393 -22.28 14.20 0.47
C VAL A 393 -22.04 12.90 -0.28
N SER A 394 -21.82 12.99 -1.59
CA SER A 394 -21.45 11.83 -2.40
C SER A 394 -19.94 11.81 -2.63
N THR A 395 -19.37 10.61 -2.68
CA THR A 395 -17.95 10.43 -2.98
C THR A 395 -17.62 10.85 -4.41
N GLN A 396 -16.41 11.36 -4.60
CA GLN A 396 -15.88 11.76 -5.90
C GLN A 396 -15.27 10.56 -6.64
N ARG A 397 -14.57 10.81 -7.76
CA ARG A 397 -13.99 9.73 -8.60
C ARG A 397 -12.89 8.95 -7.90
N ASP A 398 -12.16 9.63 -7.02
CA ASP A 398 -11.14 9.11 -6.12
C ASP A 398 -11.73 8.38 -4.89
N GLY A 399 -13.05 8.24 -4.79
CA GLY A 399 -13.72 7.59 -3.66
C GLY A 399 -13.71 8.40 -2.36
N THR A 400 -13.29 9.66 -2.36
CA THR A 400 -13.29 10.51 -1.16
C THR A 400 -14.56 11.36 -1.06
N ALA A 401 -14.99 11.62 0.17
CA ALA A 401 -16.05 12.56 0.48
C ALA A 401 -15.62 13.44 1.65
N LYS A 402 -15.68 14.76 1.46
CA LYS A 402 -15.33 15.75 2.47
C LYS A 402 -16.60 16.24 3.19
N LEU A 403 -16.63 16.11 4.51
CA LEU A 403 -17.70 16.60 5.38
C LEU A 403 -17.13 17.65 6.33
N ILE A 404 -17.86 18.73 6.57
CA ILE A 404 -17.42 19.81 7.45
C ILE A 404 -18.24 19.72 8.75
N LEU A 405 -17.57 19.37 9.86
CA LEU A 405 -18.20 19.23 11.17
C LEU A 405 -17.94 20.46 12.03
N ASN A 406 -18.98 21.01 12.64
CA ASN A 406 -18.82 22.08 13.63
C ASN A 406 -18.39 21.49 14.97
N MET A 407 -17.14 21.72 15.35
CA MET A 407 -16.59 21.14 16.58
C MET A 407 -16.88 22.01 17.81
N PRO A 408 -17.24 21.40 18.95
CA PRO A 408 -17.46 22.13 20.20
C PRO A 408 -16.18 22.82 20.68
N ALA A 409 -16.33 23.98 21.33
CA ALA A 409 -15.20 24.74 21.86
C ALA A 409 -14.68 24.23 23.22
N ASN A 410 -15.49 23.45 23.94
CA ASN A 410 -15.26 23.08 25.34
C ASN A 410 -15.03 21.57 25.56
N LYS A 411 -14.77 20.80 24.50
CA LYS A 411 -14.46 19.37 24.61
C LYS A 411 -13.04 19.10 24.15
N ASP A 412 -12.32 18.31 24.93
CA ASP A 412 -10.96 17.87 24.60
C ASP A 412 -10.93 16.68 23.64
N THR A 413 -12.00 15.88 23.64
CA THR A 413 -12.16 14.75 22.73
C THR A 413 -13.59 14.72 22.22
N VAL A 414 -13.72 14.46 20.93
CA VAL A 414 -15.01 14.26 20.28
C VAL A 414 -14.99 12.87 19.68
N PRO A 415 -15.66 11.90 20.33
CA PRO A 415 -15.85 10.61 19.72
C PRO A 415 -16.78 10.78 18.52
N ILE A 416 -16.36 10.28 17.37
CA ILE A 416 -17.19 10.08 16.20
C ILE A 416 -17.63 8.60 16.31
N THR A 417 -18.48 8.32 17.31
CA THR A 417 -19.04 7.00 17.64
C THR A 417 -20.59 6.96 17.63
N VAL A 418 -21.11 5.75 17.80
CA VAL A 418 -22.51 5.31 17.64
C VAL A 418 -23.19 5.15 18.99
N SER A 419 -24.49 5.45 19.06
CA SER A 419 -25.46 4.53 19.66
C SER A 419 -26.40 4.02 18.56
N GLY A 420 -26.42 2.69 18.41
CA GLY A 420 -27.51 1.99 17.77
C GLY A 420 -28.51 1.77 18.89
N ASP A 421 -29.67 2.38 18.75
CA ASP A 421 -30.96 1.70 18.72
C ASP A 421 -32.00 2.79 18.46
N GLY A 422 -33.01 2.47 17.67
CA GLY A 422 -34.10 3.40 17.41
C GLY A 422 -34.81 3.74 18.72
N TYR A 423 -34.63 4.96 19.20
CA TYR A 423 -35.56 5.58 20.13
C TYR A 423 -35.68 7.08 19.81
N GLN A 424 -36.84 7.47 19.29
CA GLN A 424 -37.26 8.88 19.25
C GLN A 424 -37.62 9.29 20.67
N GLY A 425 -36.82 10.17 21.27
CA GLY A 425 -37.19 10.86 22.49
C GLY A 425 -35.99 11.11 23.41
N GLY A 426 -35.54 12.37 23.47
CA GLY A 426 -34.60 12.82 24.50
C GLY A 426 -33.51 13.75 23.99
N LEU A 427 -33.58 15.01 24.40
CA LEU A 427 -32.51 16.00 24.28
C LEU A 427 -31.26 15.48 25.03
N GLY A 428 -30.22 15.05 24.32
CA GLY A 428 -29.01 14.54 24.99
C GLY A 428 -27.89 14.09 24.04
N THR A 429 -26.88 14.95 23.87
CA THR A 429 -25.50 14.65 23.40
C THR A 429 -25.37 13.72 22.19
N GLY A 430 -25.54 14.27 20.99
CA GLY A 430 -25.27 13.61 19.72
C GLY A 430 -23.81 13.22 19.54
N VAL A 431 -23.59 12.02 19.04
CA VAL A 431 -22.29 11.44 18.70
C VAL A 431 -22.32 11.04 17.23
N ALA A 432 -21.26 11.34 16.47
CA ALA A 432 -21.26 11.27 15.00
C ALA A 432 -20.99 9.85 14.45
N LYS A 433 -21.95 9.21 13.77
CA LYS A 433 -21.77 7.95 13.00
C LYS A 433 -21.56 8.24 11.52
N VAL A 434 -20.45 7.78 10.92
CA VAL A 434 -20.30 7.80 9.45
C VAL A 434 -20.80 6.50 8.86
N ARG A 435 -21.78 6.58 7.95
CA ARG A 435 -22.34 5.45 7.22
C ARG A 435 -22.56 5.79 5.75
N THR A 436 -22.47 4.79 4.89
CA THR A 436 -22.92 4.91 3.49
C THR A 436 -24.45 4.90 3.48
N ASP A 437 -25.11 5.90 2.91
CA ASP A 437 -26.56 6.00 2.81
C ASP A 437 -27.01 5.87 1.35
N GLN A 438 -26.63 4.76 0.71
CA GLN A 438 -26.84 4.54 -0.71
C GLN A 438 -28.29 4.08 -1.00
N PRO A 439 -29.01 4.73 -1.94
CA PRO A 439 -30.35 4.30 -2.32
C PRO A 439 -30.37 2.86 -2.84
N GLY A 440 -31.35 2.06 -2.39
CA GLY A 440 -31.52 0.66 -2.81
C GLY A 440 -30.74 -0.38 -1.99
N LEU A 441 -29.89 0.03 -1.04
CA LEU A 441 -29.22 -0.89 -0.12
C LEU A 441 -29.92 -0.91 1.26
N PRO A 442 -30.20 -2.10 1.83
CA PRO A 442 -30.81 -2.22 3.15
C PRO A 442 -29.83 -1.74 4.24
N LEU A 443 -30.38 -1.27 5.36
CA LEU A 443 -29.60 -0.66 6.45
C LEU A 443 -28.50 -1.59 6.99
N GLU A 444 -28.75 -2.90 7.02
CA GLU A 444 -27.81 -3.92 7.50
C GLU A 444 -26.57 -4.07 6.60
N ARG A 445 -26.69 -3.71 5.31
CA ARG A 445 -25.60 -3.79 4.32
C ARG A 445 -24.90 -2.45 4.10
N GLN A 446 -25.30 -1.39 4.80
CA GLN A 446 -24.59 -0.12 4.77
C GLN A 446 -23.27 -0.24 5.55
N ALA A 447 -22.17 0.21 4.94
CA ALA A 447 -20.89 0.26 5.61
C ALA A 447 -20.93 1.32 6.72
N SER A 448 -20.31 1.03 7.85
CA SER A 448 -20.12 2.03 8.91
C SER A 448 -18.74 1.90 9.53
N ARG A 449 -18.17 3.05 9.92
CA ARG A 449 -16.89 3.11 10.63
C ARG A 449 -16.87 4.29 11.58
N ARG A 450 -16.01 4.21 12.60
CA ARG A 450 -15.91 5.16 13.72
C ARG A 450 -14.48 5.62 13.90
N MET A 451 -14.31 6.83 14.44
CA MET A 451 -13.02 7.37 14.85
C MET A 451 -13.19 8.28 16.08
N THR A 452 -12.10 8.72 16.68
CA THR A 452 -12.12 9.73 17.74
C THR A 452 -11.17 10.85 17.34
N ALA A 453 -11.65 12.09 17.38
CA ALA A 453 -10.85 13.27 17.13
C ALA A 453 -10.48 13.94 18.47
N GLU A 454 -9.23 14.35 18.60
CA GLU A 454 -8.72 15.02 19.81
C GLU A 454 -8.52 16.52 19.56
N ALA A 455 -8.74 17.36 20.55
CA ALA A 455 -8.54 18.80 20.43
C ALA A 455 -7.05 19.14 20.41
N TYR A 456 -6.68 20.10 19.56
CA TYR A 456 -5.37 20.74 19.58
C TYR A 456 -5.18 21.50 20.90
N ARG A 457 -4.02 21.32 21.53
CA ARG A 457 -3.65 21.95 22.79
C ARG A 457 -2.72 23.13 22.53
N SER A 458 -3.24 24.34 22.73
CA SER A 458 -2.45 25.57 22.66
C SER A 458 -1.43 25.64 23.80
N GLN A 459 -0.31 26.31 23.57
CA GLN A 459 0.77 26.38 24.55
C GLN A 459 0.30 27.14 25.80
N GLY A 460 0.40 26.51 26.97
CA GLY A 460 -0.06 27.10 28.23
C GLY A 460 -1.56 27.42 28.28
N GLY A 461 -2.39 26.85 27.38
CA GLY A 461 -3.84 27.14 27.35
C GLY A 461 -4.20 28.54 26.82
N SER A 462 -3.34 29.18 26.03
CA SER A 462 -3.54 30.52 25.46
C SER A 462 -4.85 30.70 24.66
N GLY A 463 -5.37 29.61 24.07
CA GLY A 463 -6.51 29.67 23.14
C GLY A 463 -6.15 30.22 21.76
N ASN A 464 -4.86 30.42 21.46
CA ASN A 464 -4.38 30.84 20.16
C ASN A 464 -4.35 29.64 19.20
N LEU A 465 -5.02 29.77 18.06
CA LEU A 465 -5.23 28.68 17.11
C LEU A 465 -4.99 29.17 15.68
N LEU A 466 -4.37 28.30 14.90
CA LEU A 466 -4.27 28.39 13.45
C LEU A 466 -5.04 27.23 12.85
N HIS A 467 -5.84 27.50 11.83
CA HIS A 467 -6.44 26.46 11.01
C HIS A 467 -6.18 26.71 9.53
N LEU A 468 -5.51 25.74 8.90
CA LEU A 468 -5.34 25.71 7.46
C LEU A 468 -6.52 24.96 6.83
N ALA A 469 -7.24 25.63 5.95
CA ALA A 469 -8.33 25.04 5.18
C ALA A 469 -8.01 25.07 3.69
N VAL A 470 -8.21 23.93 3.02
CA VAL A 470 -8.06 23.78 1.56
C VAL A 470 -9.37 23.28 0.97
N GLY A 471 -9.86 23.96 -0.06
CA GLY A 471 -11.17 23.65 -0.66
C GLY A 471 -11.14 22.48 -1.66
N ALA A 472 -9.99 22.23 -2.28
CA ALA A 472 -9.84 21.20 -3.31
C ALA A 472 -9.63 19.81 -2.70
N THR A 473 -10.24 18.80 -3.31
CA THR A 473 -10.15 17.38 -2.92
C THR A 473 -9.23 16.58 -3.84
N GLU A 474 -9.22 16.89 -5.14
CA GLU A 474 -8.30 16.34 -6.14
C GLU A 474 -7.74 17.52 -6.95
N LEU A 475 -6.42 17.62 -7.03
CA LEU A 475 -5.73 18.69 -7.76
C LEU A 475 -4.96 18.11 -8.94
N GLN A 476 -4.98 18.83 -10.06
CA GLN A 476 -4.14 18.52 -11.21
C GLN A 476 -2.92 19.45 -11.27
N PRO A 477 -1.76 18.96 -11.75
CA PRO A 477 -0.63 19.83 -12.03
C PRO A 477 -1.01 20.97 -12.98
N GLY A 478 -0.64 22.20 -12.64
CA GLY A 478 -0.97 23.43 -13.37
C GLY A 478 -2.12 24.23 -12.75
N GLU A 479 -2.89 23.65 -11.83
CA GLU A 479 -3.95 24.37 -11.10
C GLU A 479 -3.38 25.25 -9.98
N ASN A 480 -4.17 26.24 -9.54
CA ASN A 480 -3.84 27.09 -8.40
C ASN A 480 -4.71 26.71 -7.21
N LEU A 481 -4.07 26.27 -6.12
CA LEU A 481 -4.74 25.94 -4.87
C LEU A 481 -4.87 27.18 -3.99
N ALA A 482 -6.11 27.53 -3.62
CA ALA A 482 -6.38 28.51 -2.58
C ALA A 482 -6.22 27.87 -1.19
N VAL A 483 -5.27 28.37 -0.41
CA VAL A 483 -4.98 27.95 0.96
C VAL A 483 -5.46 29.03 1.92
N ASN A 484 -6.42 28.70 2.77
CA ASN A 484 -7.04 29.62 3.71
C ASN A 484 -6.39 29.48 5.10
N PHE A 485 -5.89 30.58 5.64
CA PHE A 485 -5.28 30.70 6.95
C PHE A 485 -6.29 31.35 7.90
N HIS A 486 -6.90 30.56 8.77
CA HIS A 486 -7.82 31.03 9.80
C HIS A 486 -7.06 31.23 11.11
N LEU A 487 -6.96 32.48 11.55
CA LEU A 487 -6.38 32.83 12.84
C LEU A 487 -7.50 33.09 13.84
N LYS A 488 -7.48 32.37 14.96
CA LYS A 488 -8.38 32.62 16.10
C LYS A 488 -7.57 32.83 17.36
N SER A 489 -7.89 33.90 18.07
CA SER A 489 -7.35 34.22 19.37
C SER A 489 -8.47 34.78 20.23
N ASN A 490 -8.41 34.53 21.54
CA ASN A 490 -9.32 35.16 22.50
C ASN A 490 -8.95 36.63 22.76
N ILE A 491 -7.75 37.06 22.33
CA ILE A 491 -7.22 38.40 22.57
C ILE A 491 -6.95 39.08 21.23
N ASN A 492 -7.73 40.11 20.91
CA ASN A 492 -7.60 40.83 19.63
C ASN A 492 -6.21 41.45 19.42
N THR A 493 -5.59 41.97 20.49
CA THR A 493 -4.24 42.55 20.39
C THR A 493 -3.19 41.52 19.98
N VAL A 494 -3.33 40.25 20.40
CA VAL A 494 -2.46 39.16 19.95
C VAL A 494 -2.66 38.90 18.47
N ARG A 495 -3.90 38.77 18.01
CA ARG A 495 -4.21 38.60 16.58
C ARG A 495 -3.59 39.71 15.75
N ASP A 496 -3.84 40.95 16.14
CA ASP A 496 -3.43 42.12 15.37
C ASP A 496 -1.91 42.33 15.41
N SER A 497 -1.22 41.72 16.38
CA SER A 497 0.25 41.74 16.47
C SER A 497 0.96 40.77 15.51
N VAL A 498 0.26 39.82 14.89
CA VAL A 498 0.86 38.83 13.99
C VAL A 498 1.11 39.47 12.61
N PRO A 499 2.36 39.63 12.15
CA PRO A 499 2.63 40.32 10.88
C PRO A 499 2.58 39.38 9.66
N TYR A 500 2.85 38.09 9.87
CA TYR A 500 2.93 37.09 8.80
C TYR A 500 2.74 35.67 9.34
N PHE A 501 2.32 34.77 8.46
CA PHE A 501 2.41 33.32 8.63
C PHE A 501 3.62 32.82 7.85
N THR A 502 4.52 32.08 8.50
CA THR A 502 5.59 31.37 7.80
C THR A 502 5.04 30.00 7.38
N TYR A 503 5.21 29.63 6.11
CA TYR A 503 4.76 28.35 5.58
C TYR A 503 5.89 27.56 4.91
N LEU A 504 5.75 26.24 5.00
CA LEU A 504 6.66 25.24 4.48
C LEU A 504 5.85 24.26 3.63
N ILE A 505 6.34 23.95 2.44
CA ILE A 505 5.76 22.94 1.56
C ILE A 505 6.70 21.75 1.53
N MET A 506 6.18 20.62 1.97
CA MET A 506 6.85 19.34 2.04
C MET A 506 6.34 18.43 0.93
N SER A 507 7.22 17.80 0.16
CA SER A 507 6.85 16.73 -0.80
C SER A 507 7.94 15.67 -0.80
N LYS A 508 7.56 14.40 -0.93
CA LYS A 508 8.48 13.24 -0.88
C LYS A 508 9.41 13.26 0.33
N GLY A 509 8.92 13.79 1.46
CA GLY A 509 9.68 13.94 2.71
C GLY A 509 10.73 15.06 2.75
N ARG A 510 10.73 16.01 1.81
CA ARG A 510 11.69 17.14 1.73
C ARG A 510 10.97 18.48 1.72
N ILE A 511 11.62 19.53 2.24
CA ILE A 511 11.12 20.90 2.17
C ILE A 511 11.37 21.46 0.75
N VAL A 512 10.34 21.49 -0.09
CA VAL A 512 10.40 21.94 -1.49
C VAL A 512 10.24 23.46 -1.61
N ARG A 513 9.47 24.10 -0.73
CA ARG A 513 9.31 25.55 -0.72
C ARG A 513 9.16 26.10 0.69
N VAL A 514 9.64 27.32 0.89
CA VAL A 514 9.52 28.09 2.13
C VAL A 514 9.06 29.49 1.73
N GLY A 515 8.15 30.08 2.49
CA GLY A 515 7.71 31.44 2.24
C GLY A 515 6.95 32.03 3.41
N ARG A 516 6.48 33.26 3.21
CA ARG A 516 5.64 33.98 4.16
C ARG A 516 4.41 34.54 3.48
N GLN A 517 3.29 34.45 4.21
CA GLN A 517 2.04 35.09 3.84
C GLN A 517 1.80 36.24 4.80
N ARG A 518 1.73 37.47 4.27
CA ARG A 518 1.49 38.68 5.08
C ARG A 518 0.09 38.63 5.69
N HIS A 519 -0.01 39.12 6.92
CA HIS A 519 -1.25 39.29 7.66
C HIS A 519 -1.40 40.76 8.07
N GLU A 520 -2.60 41.32 7.92
CA GLU A 520 -2.90 42.68 8.37
C GLU A 520 -3.81 42.66 9.61
N ALA A 521 -3.67 43.67 10.47
CA ALA A 521 -4.47 43.79 11.67
C ALA A 521 -5.98 43.76 11.35
N GLY A 522 -6.75 43.05 12.17
CA GLY A 522 -8.19 42.86 11.95
C GLY A 522 -8.58 41.72 11.02
N GLN A 523 -7.65 41.15 10.24
CA GLN A 523 -7.93 39.99 9.38
C GLN A 523 -8.08 38.72 10.24
N SER A 524 -9.19 38.00 10.09
CA SER A 524 -9.35 36.66 10.69
C SER A 524 -9.05 35.54 9.70
N LEU A 525 -9.09 35.86 8.41
CA LEU A 525 -8.85 34.94 7.30
C LEU A 525 -7.91 35.61 6.31
N VAL A 526 -6.85 34.90 5.94
CA VAL A 526 -5.94 35.28 4.85
C VAL A 526 -5.86 34.13 3.87
N THR A 527 -5.92 34.42 2.58
CA THR A 527 -5.86 33.38 1.53
C THR A 527 -4.58 33.54 0.72
N MET A 528 -3.87 32.42 0.52
CA MET A 528 -2.70 32.33 -0.36
C MET A 528 -3.06 31.50 -1.60
N SER A 529 -2.60 31.92 -2.78
CA SER A 529 -2.66 31.10 -3.99
C SER A 529 -1.36 30.33 -4.18
N LEU A 530 -1.44 29.01 -4.21
CA LEU A 530 -0.30 28.11 -4.42
C LEU A 530 -0.41 27.42 -5.79
N PRO A 531 0.49 27.71 -6.75
CA PRO A 531 0.54 26.95 -8.00
C PRO A 531 1.00 25.52 -7.75
N VAL A 532 0.21 24.55 -8.21
CA VAL A 532 0.51 23.12 -8.09
C VAL A 532 1.40 22.70 -9.25
N THR A 533 2.67 22.37 -8.99
CA THR A 533 3.64 21.92 -10.00
C THR A 533 3.83 20.41 -9.99
N ALA A 534 4.45 19.86 -11.04
CA ALA A 534 4.74 18.42 -11.14
C ALA A 534 5.67 17.88 -10.01
N GLU A 535 6.44 18.75 -9.36
CA GLU A 535 7.30 18.38 -8.22
C GLU A 535 6.48 17.96 -6.99
N LEU A 536 5.23 18.43 -6.89
CA LEU A 536 4.31 18.13 -5.79
C LEU A 536 3.58 16.78 -5.94
N ILE A 537 3.74 16.09 -7.07
CA ILE A 537 3.24 14.72 -7.29
C ILE A 537 4.08 13.73 -6.47
N PRO A 538 3.49 12.71 -5.80
CA PRO A 538 2.05 12.37 -5.80
C PRO A 538 1.24 13.16 -4.78
N SER A 539 1.86 13.57 -3.67
CA SER A 539 1.19 14.36 -2.64
C SER A 539 2.17 15.30 -1.95
N PHE A 540 1.63 16.31 -1.29
CA PHE A 540 2.42 17.29 -0.54
C PHE A 540 1.73 17.72 0.75
N ARG A 541 2.51 18.28 1.67
CA ARG A 541 2.02 18.83 2.93
C ARG A 541 2.34 20.30 3.01
N ILE A 542 1.40 21.08 3.51
CA ILE A 542 1.62 22.47 3.87
C ILE A 542 1.69 22.51 5.39
N VAL A 543 2.76 23.06 5.94
CA VAL A 543 2.89 23.36 7.36
C VAL A 543 3.02 24.87 7.49
N ALA A 544 2.15 25.49 8.27
CA ALA A 544 2.25 26.92 8.54
C ALA A 544 2.23 27.20 10.03
N TYR A 545 2.87 28.29 10.42
CA TYR A 545 2.92 28.72 11.80
C TYR A 545 3.09 30.24 11.92
N TYR A 546 2.78 30.76 13.10
CA TYR A 546 3.10 32.12 13.51
C TYR A 546 3.61 32.14 14.95
N TYR A 547 4.24 33.26 15.32
CA TYR A 547 4.79 33.48 16.66
C TYR A 547 3.95 34.50 17.42
N VAL A 548 3.78 34.25 18.72
CA VAL A 548 3.27 35.23 19.67
C VAL A 548 4.37 35.48 20.70
N MET A 549 4.81 36.73 20.80
CA MET A 549 5.85 37.12 21.75
C MET A 549 5.28 37.13 23.19
N PRO A 550 6.07 36.75 24.21
CA PRO A 550 7.52 36.44 24.15
C PRO A 550 7.87 34.96 23.93
N GLY A 551 6.93 34.08 23.57
CA GLY A 551 7.33 32.68 23.39
C GLY A 551 6.27 31.62 23.14
N GLU A 552 5.28 31.90 22.32
CA GLU A 552 4.36 30.87 21.83
C GLU A 552 4.50 30.69 20.31
N ILE A 553 4.44 29.42 19.88
CA ILE A 553 4.37 29.05 18.47
C ILE A 553 3.03 28.35 18.25
N VAL A 554 2.27 28.82 17.27
CA VAL A 554 1.01 28.18 16.87
C VAL A 554 1.19 27.68 15.45
N ALA A 555 0.91 26.40 15.24
CA ALA A 555 1.14 25.74 13.96
C ALA A 555 -0.07 24.91 13.55
N ASP A 556 -0.23 24.74 12.24
CA ASP A 556 -1.12 23.76 11.65
C ASP A 556 -0.50 23.15 10.38
N SER A 557 -0.99 21.98 9.99
CA SER A 557 -0.59 21.32 8.78
C SER A 557 -1.77 20.66 8.06
N VAL A 558 -1.66 20.57 6.74
CA VAL A 558 -2.63 19.87 5.89
C VAL A 558 -1.87 19.05 4.84
N TRP A 559 -2.33 17.83 4.61
CA TRP A 559 -1.88 16.97 3.51
C TRP A 559 -2.84 17.13 2.33
N VAL A 560 -2.28 17.19 1.13
CA VAL A 560 -3.03 17.42 -0.10
C VAL A 560 -2.59 16.40 -1.13
N ASP A 561 -3.58 15.69 -1.66
CA ASP A 561 -3.40 14.70 -2.71
C ASP A 561 -3.38 15.36 -4.09
N VAL A 562 -2.46 14.93 -4.95
CA VAL A 562 -2.35 15.40 -6.33
C VAL A 562 -2.55 14.21 -7.23
N LYS A 563 -3.26 14.42 -8.33
CA LYS A 563 -3.54 13.33 -9.27
C LYS A 563 -2.26 12.64 -9.75
N ASP A 564 -2.25 11.31 -9.62
CA ASP A 564 -1.20 10.40 -10.07
C ASP A 564 -1.05 10.37 -11.60
N THR A 565 -0.49 11.44 -12.16
CA THR A 565 -0.09 11.50 -13.57
C THR A 565 1.41 11.29 -13.71
N CYS A 566 1.88 11.03 -14.93
CA CYS A 566 3.30 11.22 -15.22
C CYS A 566 3.64 12.70 -15.02
N MET A 567 4.87 12.99 -14.55
CA MET A 567 5.39 14.37 -14.50
C MET A 567 5.56 14.98 -15.89
N GLY A 568 5.79 14.12 -16.87
CA GLY A 568 5.99 14.44 -18.28
C GLY A 568 4.97 13.77 -19.19
N THR A 569 5.11 13.98 -20.49
CA THR A 569 4.25 13.35 -21.50
C THR A 569 4.99 12.25 -22.25
N LEU A 570 4.32 11.11 -22.48
CA LEU A 570 4.79 10.05 -23.36
C LEU A 570 3.59 9.34 -23.99
N VAL A 571 3.48 9.38 -25.31
CA VAL A 571 2.39 8.76 -26.07
C VAL A 571 2.98 7.95 -27.22
N VAL A 572 2.55 6.70 -27.35
CA VAL A 572 2.86 5.83 -28.49
C VAL A 572 1.58 5.59 -29.26
N LYS A 573 1.55 5.96 -30.54
CA LYS A 573 0.40 5.81 -31.42
C LYS A 573 0.82 5.35 -32.82
N GLY A 574 -0.12 4.79 -33.59
CA GLY A 574 0.12 4.58 -35.02
C GLY A 574 0.44 5.91 -35.71
N ALA A 575 1.39 5.89 -36.65
CA ALA A 575 1.77 7.10 -37.37
C ALA A 575 0.61 7.65 -38.23
N THR A 576 -0.28 6.77 -38.68
CA THR A 576 -1.50 7.07 -39.43
C THR A 576 -2.71 6.33 -38.84
N GLU A 577 -3.93 6.70 -39.25
CA GLU A 577 -5.13 5.94 -38.86
C GLU A 577 -5.12 4.50 -39.37
N ALA A 578 -4.49 4.24 -40.53
CA ALA A 578 -4.33 2.89 -41.06
C ALA A 578 -3.47 2.02 -40.13
N ASP A 579 -2.44 2.60 -39.51
CA ASP A 579 -1.59 1.90 -38.53
C ASP A 579 -2.36 1.50 -37.26
N ASN A 580 -3.52 2.10 -36.97
CA ASN A 580 -4.35 1.74 -35.81
C ASN A 580 -5.39 0.64 -36.12
N ARG A 581 -5.44 0.12 -37.35
CA ARG A 581 -6.38 -0.93 -37.77
C ARG A 581 -5.79 -2.33 -37.55
N VAL A 582 -6.57 -3.36 -37.86
CA VAL A 582 -6.10 -4.75 -37.84
C VAL A 582 -5.03 -4.94 -38.92
N HIS A 583 -3.94 -5.61 -38.55
CA HIS A 583 -2.79 -5.87 -39.41
C HIS A 583 -2.67 -7.34 -39.78
N GLU A 584 -2.17 -7.61 -40.98
CA GLU A 584 -1.79 -8.96 -41.40
C GLU A 584 -0.35 -9.29 -40.95
N PRO A 585 -0.02 -10.55 -40.63
CA PRO A 585 1.32 -10.96 -40.25
C PRO A 585 2.38 -10.54 -41.30
N GLY A 586 3.47 -9.92 -40.84
CA GLY A 586 4.55 -9.44 -41.71
C GLY A 586 4.34 -8.05 -42.32
N THR A 587 3.16 -7.43 -42.13
CA THR A 587 2.88 -6.07 -42.62
C THR A 587 3.73 -5.04 -41.87
N PRO A 588 4.44 -4.13 -42.55
CA PRO A 588 5.18 -3.07 -41.89
C PRO A 588 4.23 -2.05 -41.24
N MET A 589 4.49 -1.70 -39.98
CA MET A 589 3.72 -0.71 -39.22
C MET A 589 4.64 0.45 -38.81
N ARG A 590 4.13 1.68 -38.85
CA ARG A 590 4.87 2.86 -38.35
C ARG A 590 4.30 3.33 -37.02
N LEU A 591 5.18 3.48 -36.04
CA LEU A 591 4.86 4.04 -34.73
C LEU A 591 5.34 5.48 -34.63
N ARG A 592 4.50 6.35 -34.08
CA ARG A 592 4.84 7.72 -33.70
C ARG A 592 4.95 7.79 -32.18
N ILE A 593 6.13 8.17 -31.70
CA ILE A 593 6.47 8.30 -30.29
C ILE A 593 6.62 9.78 -29.99
N GLU A 594 5.73 10.30 -29.16
CA GLU A 594 5.74 11.69 -28.72
C GLU A 594 6.09 11.71 -27.24
N GLY A 595 7.10 12.49 -26.85
CA GLY A 595 7.43 12.69 -25.46
C GLY A 595 8.27 13.94 -25.24
N ASP A 596 8.62 14.18 -23.98
CA ASP A 596 9.33 15.40 -23.58
C ASP A 596 10.75 15.49 -24.20
N HIS A 597 11.26 16.72 -24.27
CA HIS A 597 12.59 16.99 -24.82
C HIS A 597 13.69 16.19 -24.11
N ASN A 598 14.59 15.56 -24.89
CA ASN A 598 15.66 14.67 -24.41
C ASN A 598 15.20 13.45 -23.60
N ALA A 599 13.92 13.08 -23.67
CA ALA A 599 13.43 11.86 -23.04
C ALA A 599 14.03 10.61 -23.69
N HIS A 600 14.38 9.63 -22.86
CA HIS A 600 14.84 8.31 -23.30
C HIS A 600 13.69 7.32 -23.17
N VAL A 601 13.26 6.75 -24.30
CA VAL A 601 12.09 5.87 -24.36
C VAL A 601 12.50 4.43 -24.51
N GLY A 602 11.99 3.57 -23.63
CA GLY A 602 12.15 2.14 -23.69
C GLY A 602 10.94 1.45 -24.30
N LEU A 603 11.10 0.80 -25.46
CA LEU A 603 10.02 0.05 -26.11
C LEU A 603 10.12 -1.45 -25.82
N VAL A 604 8.97 -2.11 -25.74
CA VAL A 604 8.83 -3.57 -25.69
C VAL A 604 7.52 -3.95 -26.39
N ALA A 605 7.56 -4.96 -27.24
CA ALA A 605 6.38 -5.56 -27.86
C ALA A 605 6.10 -6.90 -27.17
N VAL A 606 4.88 -7.10 -26.68
CA VAL A 606 4.50 -8.27 -25.88
C VAL A 606 3.21 -8.84 -26.43
N ASP A 607 3.15 -10.17 -26.53
CA ASP A 607 1.93 -10.87 -26.89
C ASP A 607 0.81 -10.57 -25.87
N LYS A 608 -0.39 -10.24 -26.38
CA LYS A 608 -1.54 -9.88 -25.54
C LYS A 608 -1.97 -11.01 -24.60
N GLY A 609 -1.91 -12.27 -25.05
CA GLY A 609 -2.24 -13.44 -24.24
C GLY A 609 -1.32 -13.55 -23.02
N VAL A 610 -0.01 -13.40 -23.23
CA VAL A 610 0.96 -13.38 -22.12
C VAL A 610 0.81 -12.15 -21.24
N PHE A 611 0.52 -10.99 -21.85
CA PHE A 611 0.31 -9.75 -21.12
C PHE A 611 -0.91 -9.87 -20.20
N VAL A 612 -2.04 -10.42 -20.62
CA VAL A 612 -3.28 -10.44 -19.82
C VAL A 612 -3.22 -11.45 -18.67
N LEU A 613 -2.50 -12.57 -18.83
CA LEU A 613 -2.46 -13.69 -17.89
C LEU A 613 -1.98 -13.32 -16.48
N SER A 614 -1.06 -12.36 -16.33
CA SER A 614 -0.59 -11.92 -15.02
C SER A 614 -0.49 -10.40 -14.93
N LYS A 615 -1.42 -9.79 -14.18
CA LYS A 615 -1.42 -8.35 -13.89
C LYS A 615 -0.60 -7.97 -12.65
N LYS A 616 -0.29 -8.95 -11.78
CA LYS A 616 0.33 -8.69 -10.46
C LYS A 616 1.72 -8.07 -10.56
N ASN A 617 2.53 -8.48 -11.53
CA ASN A 617 3.95 -8.09 -11.59
C ASN A 617 4.25 -7.00 -12.63
N LYS A 618 3.21 -6.42 -13.25
CA LYS A 618 3.38 -5.35 -14.23
C LYS A 618 3.74 -4.03 -13.56
N LEU A 619 4.70 -3.31 -14.13
CA LEU A 619 4.99 -1.93 -13.74
C LEU A 619 3.87 -1.03 -14.29
N THR A 620 3.27 -0.22 -13.41
CA THR A 620 2.26 0.78 -13.74
C THR A 620 2.62 2.10 -13.07
N GLN A 621 2.08 3.21 -13.56
CA GLN A 621 2.37 4.53 -12.98
C GLN A 621 1.93 4.61 -11.51
N SER A 622 0.77 4.07 -11.15
CA SER A 622 0.31 4.02 -9.76
C SER A 622 1.29 3.27 -8.86
N LYS A 623 1.85 2.13 -9.30
CA LYS A 623 2.86 1.42 -8.50
C LYS A 623 4.15 2.20 -8.29
N VAL A 624 4.52 3.03 -9.28
CA VAL A 624 5.66 3.94 -9.16
C VAL A 624 5.35 4.95 -8.05
N TRP A 625 4.20 5.61 -8.10
CA TRP A 625 3.79 6.58 -7.08
C TRP A 625 3.55 5.98 -5.70
N ASP A 626 2.93 4.79 -5.59
CA ASP A 626 2.78 4.03 -4.34
C ASP A 626 4.14 3.76 -3.66
N THR A 627 5.19 3.59 -4.46
CA THR A 627 6.56 3.37 -3.97
C THR A 627 7.19 4.70 -3.54
N VAL A 628 6.94 5.77 -4.28
CA VAL A 628 7.46 7.11 -3.97
C VAL A 628 6.78 7.69 -2.73
N GLU A 629 5.46 7.54 -2.59
CA GLU A 629 4.68 8.06 -1.47
C GLU A 629 5.11 7.47 -0.12
N LYS A 630 5.59 6.23 -0.11
CA LYS A 630 6.19 5.60 1.09
C LYS A 630 7.45 6.32 1.60
N SER A 631 8.03 7.24 0.82
CA SER A 631 9.13 8.09 1.28
C SER A 631 8.67 9.36 1.99
N ASP A 632 7.37 9.70 1.94
CA ASP A 632 6.84 10.71 2.84
C ASP A 632 7.07 10.26 4.28
N ILE A 633 7.73 11.12 5.04
CA ILE A 633 8.08 10.89 6.44
C ILE A 633 7.00 11.43 7.39
N GLY A 634 5.93 12.05 6.88
CA GLY A 634 4.78 12.43 7.69
C GLY A 634 3.99 11.22 8.20
N CYS A 635 3.39 11.35 9.39
CA CYS A 635 2.70 10.26 10.10
C CYS A 635 1.18 10.37 10.11
N THR A 636 0.65 11.58 9.95
CA THR A 636 -0.79 11.85 9.94
C THR A 636 -1.13 12.73 8.75
N PRO A 637 -2.35 12.73 8.21
CA PRO A 637 -2.72 13.58 7.05
C PRO A 637 -2.89 15.07 7.41
N GLY A 638 -2.58 15.49 8.64
CA GLY A 638 -2.64 16.91 9.01
C GLY A 638 -2.86 17.14 10.49
N SER A 639 -2.63 18.39 10.89
CA SER A 639 -2.63 18.86 12.28
C SER A 639 -1.65 18.08 13.17
N GLY A 640 -1.74 18.32 14.47
CA GLY A 640 -1.04 17.59 15.51
C GLY A 640 -1.73 17.83 16.85
N LYS A 641 -1.28 17.13 17.89
CA LYS A 641 -1.80 17.30 19.25
C LYS A 641 -1.55 18.70 19.82
N ASP A 642 -0.40 19.26 19.49
CA ASP A 642 0.09 20.58 19.90
C ASP A 642 1.04 21.09 18.79
N ASN A 643 1.63 22.27 19.00
CA ASN A 643 2.56 22.87 18.04
C ASN A 643 3.73 21.94 17.69
N VAL A 644 4.32 21.28 18.68
CA VAL A 644 5.43 20.34 18.49
C VAL A 644 4.97 19.12 17.69
N GLY A 645 3.79 18.59 18.01
CA GLY A 645 3.15 17.48 17.34
C GLY A 645 2.87 17.79 15.86
N VAL A 646 2.44 19.00 15.51
CA VAL A 646 2.21 19.40 14.11
C VAL A 646 3.49 19.26 13.27
N PHE A 647 4.62 19.76 13.79
CA PHE A 647 5.91 19.61 13.08
C PHE A 647 6.33 18.15 13.01
N ALA A 648 6.28 17.40 14.12
CA ALA A 648 6.70 16.00 14.15
C ALA A 648 5.85 15.11 13.22
N ASP A 649 4.53 15.28 13.23
CA ASP A 649 3.58 14.52 12.42
C ASP A 649 3.67 14.88 10.93
N ALA A 650 4.10 16.10 10.59
CA ALA A 650 4.41 16.50 9.21
C ALA A 650 5.80 16.03 8.74
N GLY A 651 6.56 15.34 9.60
CA GLY A 651 7.91 14.86 9.27
C GLY A 651 9.00 15.94 9.38
N LEU A 652 8.75 16.99 10.16
CA LEU A 652 9.69 18.07 10.44
C LEU A 652 10.28 17.95 11.85
N SER A 653 11.42 18.60 12.03
CA SER A 653 12.12 18.71 13.29
C SER A 653 12.34 20.19 13.60
N LEU A 654 11.88 20.60 14.78
CA LEU A 654 11.93 21.99 15.24
C LEU A 654 12.88 22.08 16.44
N VAL A 655 13.69 23.14 16.48
CA VAL A 655 14.39 23.59 17.68
C VAL A 655 14.42 25.12 17.75
N THR A 656 14.22 25.64 18.97
CA THR A 656 14.14 27.06 19.28
C THR A 656 15.01 27.41 20.49
N ASN A 657 15.34 28.69 20.68
CA ASN A 657 16.10 29.18 21.84
C ASN A 657 15.32 29.10 23.16
N MET A 658 13.99 28.98 23.08
CA MET A 658 13.07 28.84 24.22
C MET A 658 12.88 27.39 24.68
N LYS A 659 13.72 26.45 24.22
CA LYS A 659 13.65 25.02 24.55
C LYS A 659 12.39 24.30 24.04
N ILE A 660 11.64 24.86 23.08
CA ILE A 660 10.64 24.12 22.32
C ILE A 660 11.38 23.29 21.27
N THR A 661 11.24 21.97 21.34
CA THR A 661 11.94 21.04 20.46
C THR A 661 11.09 19.81 20.18
N THR A 662 11.12 19.29 18.96
CA THR A 662 10.43 18.03 18.61
C THR A 662 11.07 16.82 19.28
N PRO A 663 10.35 15.71 19.48
CA PRO A 663 11.00 14.47 19.89
C PRO A 663 12.03 14.02 18.84
N GLN A 664 13.10 13.36 19.28
CA GLN A 664 14.06 12.76 18.37
C GLN A 664 13.41 11.57 17.65
N ARG A 665 13.55 11.54 16.33
CA ARG A 665 12.99 10.46 15.52
C ARG A 665 13.86 9.21 15.61
N ALA A 666 13.26 8.09 16.02
CA ALA A 666 13.94 6.81 16.16
C ALA A 666 13.90 5.96 14.88
N GLU A 667 12.88 6.16 14.04
CA GLU A 667 12.64 5.37 12.82
C GLU A 667 12.18 6.24 11.67
N VAL A 668 12.53 5.83 10.45
CA VAL A 668 12.07 6.50 9.22
C VAL A 668 10.57 6.33 9.07
N GLN A 669 10.05 5.14 9.36
CA GLN A 669 8.62 4.84 9.30
C GLN A 669 7.93 5.26 10.60
N CYS A 670 6.68 5.69 10.48
CA CYS A 670 5.87 6.07 11.63
C CYS A 670 5.41 4.84 12.41
N PRO A 671 5.31 4.94 13.75
CA PRO A 671 4.86 3.82 14.57
C PRO A 671 3.44 3.42 14.17
N GLN A 672 3.32 2.21 13.63
CA GLN A 672 2.02 1.61 13.36
C GLN A 672 1.46 1.06 14.68
N PRO A 673 0.17 1.25 14.98
CA PRO A 673 -0.44 0.59 16.12
C PRO A 673 -0.18 -0.90 16.01
N ALA A 674 0.26 -1.53 17.10
CA ALA A 674 0.61 -2.94 17.13
C ALA A 674 -0.53 -3.74 16.50
N LYS A 675 -0.31 -4.25 15.28
CA LYS A 675 -1.26 -5.15 14.66
C LYS A 675 -1.38 -6.31 15.63
N ARG A 676 -2.57 -6.49 16.24
CA ARG A 676 -2.87 -7.62 17.11
C ARG A 676 -2.38 -8.85 16.36
N LYS A 677 -1.30 -9.49 16.84
CA LYS A 677 -0.70 -10.63 16.15
C LYS A 677 -1.85 -11.61 15.91
N ARG A 678 -2.19 -11.85 14.65
CA ARG A 678 -3.24 -12.82 14.29
C ARG A 678 -2.87 -14.14 14.96
N ARG A 679 -3.85 -14.84 15.54
CA ARG A 679 -3.65 -16.13 16.23
C ARG A 679 -2.94 -17.19 15.34
N SER A 680 -2.97 -17.01 14.01
CA SER A 680 -2.25 -17.82 13.02
C SER A 680 -0.73 -17.64 13.03
N LEU A 681 -0.21 -16.44 13.33
CA LEU A 681 1.25 -16.21 13.44
C LEU A 681 1.85 -16.99 14.62
N GLN A 682 1.12 -17.14 15.73
CA GLN A 682 1.53 -17.99 16.84
C GLN A 682 1.56 -19.48 16.44
N LEU A 683 0.63 -19.95 15.60
CA LEU A 683 0.61 -21.35 15.17
C LEU A 683 1.80 -21.66 14.24
N LEU A 684 2.14 -20.73 13.34
CA LEU A 684 3.36 -20.81 12.53
C LEU A 684 4.63 -20.79 13.38
N GLU A 685 4.67 -19.97 14.44
CA GLU A 685 5.78 -19.93 15.39
C GLU A 685 5.95 -21.28 16.12
N TYR A 686 4.88 -21.89 16.64
CA TYR A 686 4.95 -23.23 17.25
C TYR A 686 5.42 -24.31 16.27
N LYS A 687 4.92 -24.29 15.02
CA LYS A 687 5.37 -25.23 13.98
C LYS A 687 6.85 -25.03 13.64
N GLY A 688 7.30 -23.79 13.51
CA GLY A 688 8.70 -23.46 13.22
C GLY A 688 9.64 -23.89 14.34
N THR A 689 9.29 -23.61 15.61
CA THR A 689 10.09 -24.00 16.77
C THR A 689 10.20 -25.52 16.89
N LYS A 690 9.10 -26.26 16.70
CA LYS A 690 9.11 -27.73 16.78
C LYS A 690 9.89 -28.37 15.63
N ALA A 691 9.76 -27.85 14.41
CA ALA A 691 10.54 -28.31 13.26
C ALA A 691 12.05 -28.09 13.44
N ALA A 692 12.45 -27.03 14.16
CA ALA A 692 13.85 -26.71 14.41
C ALA A 692 14.55 -27.67 15.40
N GLU A 693 13.80 -28.50 16.16
CA GLU A 693 14.37 -29.54 17.03
C GLU A 693 15.08 -30.65 16.25
N TYR A 694 14.74 -30.82 14.97
CA TYR A 694 15.35 -31.80 14.08
C TYR A 694 16.47 -31.15 13.26
N THR A 695 17.71 -31.54 13.54
CA THR A 695 18.91 -31.07 12.83
C THR A 695 19.07 -31.73 11.46
N ASP A 696 18.59 -32.97 11.32
CA ASP A 696 18.59 -33.69 10.04
C ASP A 696 17.50 -33.16 9.10
N LYS A 697 17.89 -32.84 7.86
CA LYS A 697 17.03 -32.20 6.86
C LYS A 697 15.84 -33.09 6.46
N MET A 698 16.03 -34.42 6.42
CA MET A 698 14.99 -35.37 6.05
C MET A 698 13.99 -35.53 7.19
N LEU A 699 14.47 -35.69 8.43
CA LEU A 699 13.60 -35.79 9.62
C LEU A 699 12.83 -34.50 9.89
N ARG A 700 13.46 -33.34 9.66
CA ARG A 700 12.79 -32.04 9.75
C ARG A 700 11.64 -31.92 8.74
N LYS A 701 11.85 -32.37 7.50
CA LYS A 701 10.79 -32.41 6.49
C LYS A 701 9.64 -33.33 6.91
N CYS A 702 9.95 -34.52 7.44
CA CYS A 702 8.94 -35.44 7.98
C CYS A 702 8.13 -34.82 9.13
N CYS A 703 8.78 -34.08 10.02
CA CYS A 703 8.12 -33.32 11.09
C CYS A 703 7.21 -32.21 10.53
N GLU A 704 7.71 -31.42 9.59
CA GLU A 704 6.94 -30.35 8.92
C GLU A 704 5.70 -30.92 8.21
N ASP A 705 5.82 -32.07 7.54
CA ASP A 705 4.71 -32.78 6.90
C ASP A 705 3.71 -33.36 7.92
N GLY A 706 4.19 -33.84 9.07
CA GLY A 706 3.35 -34.25 10.20
C GLY A 706 2.42 -33.14 10.70
N MET A 707 2.92 -31.90 10.70
CA MET A 707 2.19 -30.72 11.18
C MET A 707 1.25 -30.07 10.14
N LYS A 708 1.21 -30.57 8.91
CA LYS A 708 0.22 -30.13 7.90
C LYS A 708 -1.18 -30.60 8.29
N GLU A 709 -2.19 -29.78 7.96
CA GLU A 709 -3.58 -30.22 8.11
C GLU A 709 -3.87 -31.31 7.11
N ASN A 710 -4.58 -32.33 7.57
CA ASN A 710 -5.11 -33.36 6.72
C ASN A 710 -6.55 -33.00 6.33
N PRO A 711 -6.83 -32.63 5.07
CA PRO A 711 -8.18 -32.26 4.62
C PRO A 711 -9.21 -33.39 4.78
N MET A 712 -8.76 -34.65 4.89
CA MET A 712 -9.61 -35.83 5.06
C MET A 712 -9.85 -36.22 6.54
N GLY A 713 -9.23 -35.51 7.50
CA GLY A 713 -9.49 -35.69 8.93
C GLY A 713 -8.92 -36.97 9.56
N HIS A 714 -8.05 -37.73 8.88
CA HIS A 714 -7.43 -38.93 9.47
C HIS A 714 -6.52 -38.61 10.66
N SER A 715 -6.41 -39.56 11.60
CA SER A 715 -5.53 -39.45 12.77
C SER A 715 -4.05 -39.44 12.39
N CYS A 716 -3.19 -38.98 13.30
CA CYS A 716 -1.74 -38.96 13.09
C CYS A 716 -1.19 -40.36 12.81
N GLU A 717 -1.71 -41.38 13.49
CA GLU A 717 -1.35 -42.79 13.37
C GLU A 717 -1.83 -43.41 12.06
N HIS A 718 -3.00 -42.98 11.56
CA HIS A 718 -3.44 -43.46 10.25
C HIS A 718 -2.59 -42.88 9.12
N ARG A 719 -2.14 -41.63 9.27
CA ARG A 719 -1.30 -40.93 8.28
C ARG A 719 0.09 -41.55 8.15
N THR A 720 0.61 -42.25 9.17
CA THR A 720 1.93 -42.89 9.07
C THR A 720 1.97 -44.09 8.14
N ASN A 721 0.83 -44.74 7.88
CA ASN A 721 0.75 -45.89 6.97
C ASN A 721 1.10 -45.54 5.52
N TYR A 722 1.10 -44.25 5.18
CA TYR A 722 1.42 -43.74 3.85
C TYR A 722 2.87 -43.24 3.73
N ILE A 723 3.67 -43.32 4.79
CA ILE A 723 5.07 -42.84 4.82
C ILE A 723 5.98 -43.98 4.37
N GLN A 724 6.74 -43.77 3.29
CA GLN A 724 7.68 -44.77 2.74
C GLN A 724 9.15 -44.49 3.12
N ASP A 725 9.42 -43.36 3.78
CA ASP A 725 10.75 -42.82 4.08
C ASP A 725 11.45 -43.45 5.31
N GLY A 726 10.97 -44.61 5.77
CA GLY A 726 11.56 -45.39 6.88
C GLY A 726 11.11 -44.99 8.30
N GLU A 727 11.49 -45.80 9.29
CA GLU A 727 11.02 -45.67 10.68
C GLU A 727 11.37 -44.34 11.36
N ALA A 728 12.54 -43.78 11.06
CA ALA A 728 12.99 -42.53 11.67
C ALA A 728 12.09 -41.36 11.24
N CYS A 729 11.67 -41.34 9.97
CA CYS A 729 10.71 -40.37 9.45
C CYS A 729 9.33 -40.54 10.07
N ILE A 730 8.85 -41.78 10.21
CA ILE A 730 7.57 -42.10 10.86
C ILE A 730 7.53 -41.57 12.30
N ARG A 731 8.61 -41.75 13.07
CA ARG A 731 8.73 -41.23 14.44
C ARG A 731 8.71 -39.70 14.50
N ALA A 732 9.48 -39.03 13.64
CA ALA A 732 9.49 -37.57 13.57
C ALA A 732 8.13 -36.99 13.13
N PHE A 733 7.47 -37.65 12.19
CA PHE A 733 6.14 -37.27 11.73
C PHE A 733 5.09 -37.39 12.84
N LEU A 734 5.06 -38.51 13.58
CA LEU A 734 4.12 -38.74 14.68
C LEU A 734 4.28 -37.74 15.81
N ASP A 735 5.53 -37.49 16.23
CA ASP A 735 5.83 -36.55 17.31
C ASP A 735 5.28 -35.15 16.97
N CYS A 736 5.62 -34.64 15.77
CA CYS A 736 5.20 -33.31 15.36
C CYS A 736 3.68 -33.23 15.07
N CYS A 737 3.08 -34.29 14.52
CA CYS A 737 1.64 -34.35 14.29
C CYS A 737 0.84 -34.30 15.60
N ASN A 738 1.25 -35.06 16.62
CA ASN A 738 0.59 -35.08 17.92
C ASN A 738 0.84 -33.79 18.71
N TYR A 739 2.03 -33.22 18.62
CA TYR A 739 2.35 -31.92 19.21
C TYR A 739 1.41 -30.81 18.72
N ILE A 740 1.27 -30.66 17.39
CA ILE A 740 0.41 -29.59 16.85
C ILE A 740 -1.07 -29.85 17.09
N LYS A 741 -1.48 -31.13 17.11
CA LYS A 741 -2.85 -31.54 17.47
C LYS A 741 -3.18 -31.14 18.91
N GLY A 742 -2.28 -31.39 19.87
CA GLY A 742 -2.45 -30.98 21.26
C GLY A 742 -2.62 -29.47 21.43
N ILE A 743 -1.82 -28.66 20.71
CA ILE A 743 -1.95 -27.19 20.72
C ILE A 743 -3.30 -26.74 20.14
N ARG A 744 -3.77 -27.39 19.07
CA ARG A 744 -5.09 -27.10 18.50
C ARG A 744 -6.21 -27.42 19.46
N ASP A 745 -6.17 -28.59 20.10
CA ASP A 745 -7.17 -29.03 21.06
C ASP A 745 -7.21 -28.12 22.30
N GLN A 746 -6.05 -27.70 22.79
CA GLN A 746 -5.96 -26.75 23.91
C GLN A 746 -6.55 -25.37 23.54
N LYS A 747 -6.25 -24.85 22.35
CA LYS A 747 -6.83 -23.59 21.86
C LYS A 747 -8.34 -23.69 21.66
N GLN A 748 -8.83 -24.85 21.23
CA GLN A 748 -10.26 -25.10 21.09
C GLN A 748 -10.96 -25.13 22.46
N ARG A 749 -10.32 -25.70 23.49
CA ARG A 749 -10.82 -25.66 24.88
C ARG A 749 -10.81 -24.24 25.48
N GLU A 750 -9.75 -23.46 25.28
CA GLU A 750 -9.69 -22.05 25.73
C GLU A 750 -10.77 -21.19 25.05
N PHE A 751 -11.04 -21.46 23.77
CA PHE A 751 -12.12 -20.81 23.02
C PHE A 751 -13.51 -21.14 23.58
N HIS A 752 -13.77 -22.40 23.92
CA HIS A 752 -15.01 -22.81 24.59
C HIS A 752 -15.16 -22.17 25.98
N LEU A 753 -14.07 -22.03 26.76
CA LEU A 753 -14.08 -21.36 28.06
C LEU A 753 -14.30 -19.84 27.95
N THR A 754 -13.80 -19.20 26.89
CA THR A 754 -14.08 -17.77 26.64
C THR A 754 -15.53 -17.54 26.23
N LEU A 755 -16.11 -18.43 25.41
CA LEU A 755 -17.53 -18.42 25.06
C LEU A 755 -18.45 -18.63 26.27
N ALA A 756 -18.06 -19.52 27.20
CA ALA A 756 -18.78 -19.74 28.45
C ALA A 756 -18.72 -18.52 29.38
N ARG A 757 -17.56 -17.83 29.46
CA ARG A 757 -17.41 -16.57 30.22
C ARG A 757 -18.23 -15.43 29.63
N SER A 758 -18.34 -15.32 28.30
CA SER A 758 -19.23 -14.34 27.66
C SER A 758 -20.72 -14.64 27.86
N LYS A 759 -21.10 -15.92 28.00
CA LYS A 759 -22.49 -16.31 28.33
C LYS A 759 -22.85 -16.07 29.79
N CYS A 760 -21.90 -16.20 30.73
CA CYS A 760 -22.15 -15.83 32.13
C CYS A 760 -22.31 -14.32 32.34
N TRP A 761 -21.64 -13.47 31.54
CA TRP A 761 -21.86 -12.02 31.58
C TRP A 761 -23.22 -11.58 31.02
N ALA A 762 -23.86 -12.38 30.16
CA ALA A 762 -25.19 -12.10 29.64
C ALA A 762 -26.34 -12.57 30.55
N MET A 763 -26.05 -13.26 31.66
CA MET A 763 -27.05 -13.70 32.65
C MET A 763 -26.96 -12.95 33.99
N VAL A 764 -26.04 -11.99 34.13
CA VAL A 764 -25.90 -11.12 35.33
C VAL A 764 -25.89 -9.63 34.94
N GLY A 765 -26.44 -9.29 33.77
CA GLY A 765 -26.59 -7.91 33.29
C GLY A 765 -28.05 -7.54 33.13
#